data_AF-A0A2A2KAE8-F1
#
_entry.id   AF-A0A2A2KAE8-F1
#
_cell.length_a   1.000
_cell.length_b   1.000
_cell.length_c   1.000
_cell.angle_alpha   90.00
_cell.angle_beta   90.00
_cell.angle_gamma   90.00
#
_symmetry.space_group_name_H-M   'P 1'
#
loop_
_entity.id
_entity.type
_entity.pdbx_description
1 polymer ?
#
loop_
_entity_poly.entity_id
_entity_poly.type
_entity_poly.pdbx_seq_one_letter_code
_entity_poly.pdbx_strand_id
1 'polypeptide(L)'
;MTVASNGKSQSHGRSKKMRPPFPLARKFPSKLERWTYRTFNGIENRLWPFRPSVFSSSLIAITAYNIRVPTNFLMQSIPSFDNKYLKIVKTLAVSFGVTYIPVFIVRQLLCYVYFSYKGFLFEDPKKPSLKTKIWGIFRKFLSFVSPPQLESCDRLLPRMPVPKLEDTVEKYLQSIEHTMNKDEYNIVKEQAEQFLKEEGPRIQRYTKLYSLLVDNYVTPFWVKYAYLYGRSPLLINSSVGHGDLFEDAPATWAYRAAHIVYIEYMSHLAIDKQQYKPLGEGLVCSRHYQNMYAVTRIPGEEIDYRDDYGISKYVIVAFEGRLYRIDMCDENNMLYSIDDLSKIFYELLNRGLTPIEDARGKIPALTHDKRDQWARNRKKFFLENETNKKALAEIEAAVIFISLDKEDYGHDSQKPEKLSHFLLNMLTGDGTNRWVDKSLNYVISQNARAGGTTEHSIADGAEFDHILENFVFLDTEYLEYPPIEEQKQIEKIDESDKNKLKLSRELEFDVNDEMASEIDRCYEAHLKQKDDLDLASLIFTEFGKGLIKKCGVSPDAFIQMAIQLANYRDQGKFVLTYEPASVRFFRDSRTETLRTVSQYSVNFVYAMFNENATRQEKIDALKKAAVNHVNRNKEIMLGGGIDRHLFVLYVMSKGMGVSSQFLGHL
;
A
#
# COMPACT_ATOMS: atom_id res chain seq x y z
N MET A 1 -11.27 -6.73 -49.48
CA MET A 1 -12.55 -6.01 -49.37
C MET A 1 -12.48 -5.11 -48.15
N THR A 2 -12.44 -3.82 -48.44
CA THR A 2 -12.44 -2.66 -47.55
C THR A 2 -13.65 -2.71 -46.61
N VAL A 3 -13.42 -2.66 -45.30
CA VAL A 3 -14.47 -2.44 -44.30
C VAL A 3 -14.27 -1.07 -43.69
N ALA A 4 -15.33 -0.28 -43.78
CA ALA A 4 -15.37 1.16 -43.64
C ALA A 4 -15.05 1.65 -42.22
N SER A 5 -14.26 2.72 -42.19
CA SER A 5 -14.11 3.66 -41.09
C SER A 5 -15.44 4.38 -40.83
N ASN A 6 -16.12 4.05 -39.74
CA ASN A 6 -17.19 4.90 -39.21
C ASN A 6 -16.59 5.94 -38.26
N GLY A 7 -16.25 7.10 -38.85
CA GLY A 7 -16.02 8.33 -38.11
C GLY A 7 -17.30 8.73 -37.39
N LYS A 8 -17.27 8.68 -36.06
CA LYS A 8 -18.22 9.45 -35.25
C LYS A 8 -17.66 10.87 -35.12
N SER A 9 -18.33 11.80 -35.78
CA SER A 9 -18.19 13.23 -35.55
C SER A 9 -18.31 13.51 -34.05
N GLN A 10 -17.21 13.91 -33.42
CA GLN A 10 -17.23 14.49 -32.09
C GLN A 10 -18.00 15.80 -32.17
N SER A 11 -19.24 15.77 -31.70
CA SER A 11 -19.95 16.99 -31.35
C SER A 11 -19.07 17.75 -30.34
N HIS A 12 -18.81 19.03 -30.62
CA HIS A 12 -18.13 19.96 -29.72
C HIS A 12 -18.98 20.17 -28.45
N GLY A 13 -18.99 19.18 -27.57
CA GLY A 13 -19.36 19.35 -26.18
C GLY A 13 -18.21 20.05 -25.48
N ARG A 14 -18.49 21.16 -24.78
CA ARG A 14 -17.54 21.87 -23.92
C ARG A 14 -16.62 20.86 -23.21
N SER A 15 -15.33 20.85 -23.55
CA SER A 15 -14.30 20.07 -22.85
C SER A 15 -14.49 20.33 -21.35
N LYS A 16 -14.95 19.29 -20.65
CA LYS A 16 -15.15 19.36 -19.21
C LYS A 16 -13.76 19.34 -18.62
N LYS A 17 -13.20 20.54 -18.33
CA LYS A 17 -11.86 20.72 -17.77
C LYS A 17 -11.62 19.66 -16.69
N MET A 18 -10.78 18.69 -16.99
CA MET A 18 -10.50 17.58 -16.09
C MET A 18 -9.87 18.15 -14.81
N ARG A 19 -10.22 17.57 -13.66
CA ARG A 19 -9.70 18.00 -12.36
C ARG A 19 -8.74 16.92 -11.88
N PRO A 20 -7.60 17.31 -11.28
CA PRO A 20 -6.68 16.34 -10.72
C PRO A 20 -7.35 15.63 -9.53
N PRO A 21 -6.91 14.40 -9.18
CA PRO A 21 -7.47 13.62 -8.08
C PRO A 21 -7.29 14.31 -6.71
N PHE A 22 -6.29 15.18 -6.61
CA PHE A 22 -6.02 16.05 -5.47
C PHE A 22 -5.39 17.38 -5.93
N PRO A 23 -5.41 18.45 -5.13
CA PRO A 23 -4.78 19.72 -5.49
C PRO A 23 -3.26 19.57 -5.64
N LEU A 24 -2.72 19.96 -6.80
CA LEU A 24 -1.27 20.01 -7.03
C LEU A 24 -0.67 21.22 -6.32
N ALA A 25 0.34 20.97 -5.47
CA ALA A 25 1.01 22.02 -4.73
C ALA A 25 1.90 22.87 -5.65
N ARG A 26 2.03 24.17 -5.35
CA ARG A 26 2.99 25.06 -6.02
C ARG A 26 4.21 25.40 -5.16
N LYS A 27 4.07 25.22 -3.84
CA LYS A 27 5.12 25.47 -2.86
C LYS A 27 5.22 24.32 -1.89
N PHE A 28 6.44 24.04 -1.45
CA PHE A 28 6.68 23.19 -0.30
C PHE A 28 6.20 23.91 0.97
N PRO A 29 5.45 23.24 1.86
CA PRO A 29 4.89 23.89 3.03
C PRO A 29 5.97 24.31 4.03
N SER A 30 5.87 25.52 4.56
CA SER A 30 6.66 25.96 5.70
C SER A 30 6.31 25.16 6.96
N LYS A 31 7.20 25.22 7.98
CA LYS A 31 6.95 24.57 9.28
C LYS A 31 5.63 25.02 9.91
N LEU A 32 5.30 26.31 9.81
CA LEU A 32 4.07 26.88 10.37
C LEU A 32 2.82 26.42 9.61
N GLU A 33 2.85 26.42 8.27
CA GLU A 33 1.75 25.90 7.45
C GLU A 33 1.49 24.43 7.78
N ARG A 34 2.56 23.64 7.87
CA ARG A 34 2.49 22.22 8.24
C ARG A 34 1.91 21.99 9.61
N TRP A 35 2.37 22.73 10.60
CA TRP A 35 1.79 22.67 11.93
C TRP A 35 0.30 23.04 11.91
N THR A 36 -0.08 24.06 11.14
CA THR A 36 -1.45 24.54 11.03
C THR A 36 -2.39 23.49 10.42
N TYR A 37 -2.09 22.97 9.21
CA TYR A 37 -2.98 21.98 8.59
C TYR A 37 -2.98 20.64 9.32
N ARG A 38 -1.86 20.19 9.90
CA ARG A 38 -1.85 18.95 10.70
C ARG A 38 -2.68 19.08 11.96
N THR A 39 -2.62 20.24 12.62
CA THR A 39 -3.48 20.52 13.78
C THR A 39 -4.95 20.55 13.36
N PHE A 40 -5.28 21.21 12.26
CA PHE A 40 -6.63 21.26 11.72
C PHE A 40 -7.16 19.86 11.35
N ASN A 41 -6.40 19.08 10.57
CA ASN A 41 -6.75 17.70 10.20
C ASN A 41 -6.92 16.82 11.44
N GLY A 42 -6.04 16.96 12.44
CA GLY A 42 -6.14 16.23 13.70
C GLY A 42 -7.41 16.57 14.51
N ILE A 43 -7.89 17.81 14.43
CA ILE A 43 -9.18 18.23 15.01
C ILE A 43 -10.34 17.69 14.16
N GLU A 44 -10.29 17.87 12.84
CA GLU A 44 -11.32 17.40 11.90
C GLU A 44 -11.56 15.90 12.02
N ASN A 45 -10.49 15.09 12.04
CA ASN A 45 -10.59 13.63 12.17
C ASN A 45 -11.20 13.19 13.51
N ARG A 46 -11.05 13.99 14.57
CA ARG A 46 -11.67 13.74 15.89
C ARG A 46 -13.12 14.21 15.97
N LEU A 47 -13.53 15.18 15.16
CA LEU A 47 -14.86 15.77 15.19
C LEU A 47 -15.80 15.24 14.09
N TRP A 48 -15.27 14.67 13.00
CA TRP A 48 -16.08 14.15 11.90
C TRP A 48 -17.24 13.28 12.43
N PRO A 49 -18.49 13.47 11.95
CA PRO A 49 -18.88 14.27 10.78
C PRO A 49 -19.08 15.76 11.06
N PHE A 50 -18.89 16.25 12.28
CA PHE A 50 -19.03 17.66 12.60
C PHE A 50 -17.81 18.45 12.14
N ARG A 51 -18.04 19.57 11.45
CA ARG A 51 -16.95 20.46 11.04
C ARG A 51 -16.35 21.18 12.26
N PRO A 52 -15.02 21.42 12.29
CA PRO A 52 -14.38 22.16 13.37
C PRO A 52 -15.02 23.53 13.63
N SER A 53 -15.45 24.25 12.59
CA SER A 53 -16.13 25.55 12.72
C SER A 53 -17.44 25.48 13.49
N VAL A 54 -18.23 24.42 13.29
CA VAL A 54 -19.49 24.19 14.00
C VAL A 54 -19.20 23.89 15.47
N PHE A 55 -18.24 23.00 15.74
CA PHE A 55 -17.82 22.67 17.10
C PHE A 55 -17.30 23.90 17.86
N SER A 56 -16.43 24.70 17.24
CA SER A 56 -15.90 25.94 17.84
C SER A 56 -17.00 26.95 18.14
N SER A 57 -17.94 27.15 17.20
CA SER A 57 -19.08 28.06 17.41
C SER A 57 -19.97 27.61 18.57
N SER A 58 -20.28 26.32 18.65
CA SER A 58 -21.03 25.74 19.77
C SER A 58 -20.29 25.87 21.10
N LEU A 59 -18.98 25.61 21.12
CA LEU A 59 -18.14 25.76 22.31
C LEU A 59 -18.13 27.21 22.81
N ILE A 60 -17.99 28.19 21.91
CA ILE A 60 -18.04 29.61 22.26
C ILE A 60 -19.41 29.99 22.83
N ALA A 61 -20.50 29.56 22.19
CA ALA A 61 -21.85 29.84 22.65
C ALA A 61 -22.14 29.24 24.03
N ILE A 62 -21.75 27.99 24.26
CA ILE A 62 -21.91 27.31 25.56
C ILE A 62 -21.03 27.97 26.63
N THR A 63 -19.81 28.36 26.28
CA THR A 63 -18.91 29.08 27.19
C THR A 63 -19.50 30.43 27.59
N ALA A 64 -20.02 31.19 26.63
CA ALA A 64 -20.70 32.47 26.89
C ALA A 64 -21.94 32.28 27.78
N TYR A 65 -22.72 31.23 27.54
CA TYR A 65 -23.86 30.87 28.39
C TYR A 65 -23.42 30.55 29.83
N ASN A 66 -22.39 29.72 30.00
CA ASN A 66 -21.87 29.33 31.32
C ASN A 66 -21.26 30.52 32.08
N ILE A 67 -20.67 31.49 31.39
CA ILE A 67 -20.20 32.75 32.00
C ILE A 67 -21.38 33.61 32.43
N ARG A 68 -22.42 33.72 31.60
CA ARG A 68 -23.60 34.57 31.86
C ARG A 68 -24.52 33.99 32.93
N VAL A 69 -24.60 32.66 33.02
CA VAL A 69 -25.49 31.92 33.93
C VAL A 69 -24.66 30.92 34.74
N PRO A 70 -23.83 31.38 35.69
CA PRO A 70 -22.94 30.50 36.47
C PRO A 70 -23.70 29.60 37.46
N THR A 71 -24.98 29.90 37.70
CA THR A 71 -25.89 29.14 38.57
C THR A 71 -26.57 27.97 37.86
N ASN A 72 -26.23 27.69 36.59
CA ASN A 72 -26.81 26.54 35.90
C ASN A 72 -26.37 25.22 36.54
N PHE A 73 -27.21 24.18 36.37
CA PHE A 73 -27.03 22.87 36.99
C PHE A 73 -25.65 22.25 36.73
N LEU A 74 -25.13 22.36 35.50
CA LEU A 74 -23.84 21.77 35.13
C LEU A 74 -22.66 22.47 35.81
N MET A 75 -22.73 23.79 35.93
CA MET A 75 -21.71 24.58 36.64
C MET A 75 -21.77 24.36 38.16
N GLN A 76 -22.96 24.10 38.72
CA GLN A 76 -23.13 23.77 40.14
C GLN A 76 -22.70 22.33 40.49
N SER A 77 -22.78 21.41 39.53
CA SER A 77 -22.41 19.99 39.73
C SER A 77 -20.91 19.77 39.93
N ILE A 78 -20.07 20.75 39.60
CA ILE A 78 -18.62 20.71 39.83
C ILE A 78 -18.28 21.68 40.97
N PRO A 79 -17.33 21.35 41.88
CA PRO A 79 -16.93 22.23 42.97
C PRO A 79 -16.59 23.66 42.53
N SER A 80 -16.89 24.63 43.39
CA SER A 80 -16.41 26.01 43.23
C SER A 80 -14.97 26.13 43.69
N PHE A 81 -14.16 26.89 42.98
CA PHE A 81 -12.79 27.20 43.35
C PHE A 81 -12.65 28.69 43.61
N ASP A 82 -11.93 29.11 44.64
CA ASP A 82 -11.75 30.53 44.93
C ASP A 82 -10.76 31.20 43.96
N ASN A 83 -9.81 30.43 43.44
CA ASN A 83 -8.83 30.90 42.46
C ASN A 83 -9.49 31.23 41.11
N LYS A 84 -9.28 32.46 40.63
CA LYS A 84 -9.82 32.96 39.35
C LYS A 84 -9.44 32.07 38.15
N TYR A 85 -8.21 31.59 38.09
CA TYR A 85 -7.76 30.71 37.01
C TYR A 85 -8.49 29.37 37.04
N LEU A 86 -8.69 28.78 38.23
CA LEU A 86 -9.45 27.54 38.38
C LEU A 86 -10.93 27.71 38.00
N LYS A 87 -11.54 28.88 38.27
CA LYS A 87 -12.89 29.21 37.77
C LYS A 87 -12.94 29.21 36.23
N ILE A 88 -11.95 29.80 35.57
CA ILE A 88 -11.87 29.83 34.09
C ILE A 88 -11.69 28.41 33.54
N VAL A 89 -10.74 27.64 34.09
CA VAL A 89 -10.49 26.25 33.67
C VAL A 89 -11.74 25.40 33.85
N LYS A 90 -12.45 25.53 34.98
CA LYS A 90 -13.74 24.86 35.20
C LYS A 90 -14.75 25.21 34.11
N THR A 91 -14.97 26.50 33.83
CA THR A 91 -15.93 26.94 32.81
C THR A 91 -15.57 26.38 31.44
N LEU A 92 -14.31 26.39 31.05
CA LEU A 92 -13.84 25.84 29.77
C LEU A 92 -14.02 24.32 29.72
N ALA A 93 -13.68 23.61 30.79
CA ALA A 93 -13.83 22.15 30.87
C ALA A 93 -15.30 21.71 30.80
N VAL A 94 -16.20 22.37 31.55
CA VAL A 94 -17.65 22.12 31.49
C VAL A 94 -18.16 22.39 30.08
N SER A 95 -17.82 23.55 29.51
CA SER A 95 -18.28 23.93 28.18
C SER A 95 -17.79 22.94 27.11
N PHE A 96 -16.53 22.53 27.20
CA PHE A 96 -15.96 21.51 26.30
C PHE A 96 -16.69 20.17 26.45
N GLY A 97 -16.93 19.71 27.68
CA GLY A 97 -17.68 18.47 27.94
C GLY A 97 -19.08 18.51 27.33
N VAL A 98 -19.84 19.60 27.55
CA VAL A 98 -21.18 19.79 27.00
C VAL A 98 -21.17 19.80 25.47
N THR A 99 -20.19 20.44 24.84
CA THR A 99 -20.07 20.46 23.38
C THR A 99 -19.63 19.11 22.81
N TYR A 100 -18.71 18.41 23.49
CA TYR A 100 -18.08 17.19 22.95
C TYR A 100 -18.88 15.90 23.22
N ILE A 101 -19.63 15.81 24.32
CA ILE A 101 -20.44 14.61 24.63
C ILE A 101 -21.38 14.23 23.47
N PRO A 102 -22.16 15.16 22.85
CA PRO A 102 -22.97 14.85 21.68
C PRO A 102 -22.16 14.35 20.49
N VAL A 103 -20.99 14.96 20.22
CA VAL A 103 -20.07 14.52 19.16
C VAL A 103 -19.61 13.09 19.41
N PHE A 104 -19.20 12.78 20.64
CA PHE A 104 -18.79 11.45 21.04
C PHE A 104 -19.92 10.42 20.84
N ILE A 105 -21.13 10.72 21.32
CA ILE A 105 -22.29 9.82 21.19
C ILE A 105 -22.59 9.55 19.70
N VAL A 106 -22.65 10.59 18.86
CA VAL A 106 -22.89 10.42 17.43
C VAL A 106 -21.79 9.59 16.77
N ARG A 107 -20.52 9.83 17.11
CA ARG A 107 -19.40 9.03 16.60
C ARG A 107 -19.49 7.56 17.00
N GLN A 108 -19.89 7.26 18.23
CA GLN A 108 -20.14 5.87 18.66
C GLN A 108 -21.29 5.25 17.86
N LEU A 109 -22.40 5.96 17.68
CA LEU A 109 -23.52 5.49 16.87
C LEU A 109 -23.10 5.22 15.41
N LEU A 110 -22.30 6.10 14.81
CA LEU A 110 -21.75 5.89 13.47
C LEU A 110 -20.86 4.65 13.42
N CYS A 111 -20.00 4.43 14.40
CA CYS A 111 -19.16 3.24 14.47
C CYS A 111 -20.01 1.95 14.46
N TYR A 112 -21.00 1.84 15.35
CA TYR A 112 -21.78 0.62 15.53
C TYR A 112 -22.92 0.42 14.52
N VAL A 113 -23.47 1.50 13.95
CA VAL A 113 -24.63 1.40 13.04
C VAL A 113 -24.22 1.60 11.58
N TYR A 114 -23.40 2.61 11.30
CA TYR A 114 -23.06 2.97 9.92
C TYR A 114 -21.82 2.21 9.42
N PHE A 115 -20.69 2.31 10.11
CA PHE A 115 -19.44 1.66 9.72
C PHE A 115 -19.42 0.17 9.98
N SER A 116 -20.21 -0.35 10.91
CA SER A 116 -20.35 -1.80 11.12
C SER A 116 -21.33 -2.46 10.14
N TYR A 117 -22.18 -1.69 9.44
CA TYR A 117 -23.09 -2.26 8.46
C TYR A 117 -22.36 -2.63 7.16
N LYS A 118 -22.52 -3.89 6.75
CA LYS A 118 -21.88 -4.49 5.57
C LYS A 118 -22.80 -5.41 4.76
N GLY A 119 -24.11 -5.41 5.07
CA GLY A 119 -25.09 -6.27 4.39
C GLY A 119 -25.14 -6.03 2.88
N PHE A 120 -24.86 -4.81 2.43
CA PHE A 120 -24.78 -4.44 1.01
C PHE A 120 -23.80 -5.29 0.20
N LEU A 121 -22.79 -5.93 0.81
CA LEU A 121 -21.85 -6.81 0.09
C LEU A 121 -22.49 -8.11 -0.39
N PHE A 122 -23.52 -8.60 0.30
CA PHE A 122 -24.20 -9.87 0.02
C PHE A 122 -25.52 -9.69 -0.72
N GLU A 123 -25.98 -8.46 -0.89
CA GLU A 123 -27.24 -8.16 -1.57
C GLU A 123 -27.03 -7.95 -3.08
N ASP A 124 -28.06 -8.21 -3.86
CA ASP A 124 -28.10 -7.80 -5.27
C ASP A 124 -28.20 -6.26 -5.32
N PRO A 125 -27.21 -5.55 -5.90
CA PRO A 125 -27.23 -4.09 -5.98
C PRO A 125 -28.44 -3.54 -6.76
N LYS A 126 -29.09 -4.35 -7.61
CA LYS A 126 -30.31 -3.99 -8.33
C LYS A 126 -31.58 -4.18 -7.49
N LYS A 127 -31.51 -4.97 -6.43
CA LYS A 127 -32.62 -5.27 -5.52
C LYS A 127 -32.20 -5.15 -4.03
N PRO A 128 -31.71 -3.98 -3.60
CA PRO A 128 -31.23 -3.80 -2.23
C PRO A 128 -32.40 -3.87 -1.23
N SER A 129 -32.12 -4.39 -0.03
CA SER A 129 -33.06 -4.42 1.09
C SER A 129 -33.43 -3.01 1.53
N LEU A 130 -34.55 -2.85 2.25
CA LEU A 130 -34.92 -1.55 2.83
C LEU A 130 -33.83 -1.01 3.75
N LYS A 131 -33.15 -1.90 4.49
CA LYS A 131 -32.02 -1.56 5.36
C LYS A 131 -30.84 -0.98 4.56
N THR A 132 -30.44 -1.61 3.45
CA THR A 132 -29.39 -1.08 2.54
C THR A 132 -29.81 0.23 1.91
N LYS A 133 -31.07 0.39 1.50
CA LYS A 133 -31.57 1.64 0.94
C LYS A 133 -31.47 2.80 1.93
N ILE A 134 -31.91 2.59 3.18
CA ILE A 134 -31.82 3.58 4.26
C ILE A 134 -30.36 3.92 4.54
N TRP A 135 -29.49 2.92 4.67
CA TRP A 135 -28.06 3.12 4.86
C TRP A 135 -27.43 3.90 3.70
N GLY A 136 -27.81 3.61 2.45
CA GLY A 136 -27.32 4.30 1.26
C GLY A 136 -27.78 5.76 1.17
N ILE A 137 -29.00 6.08 1.60
CA ILE A 137 -29.49 7.47 1.73
C ILE A 137 -28.66 8.21 2.77
N PHE A 138 -28.43 7.58 3.94
CA PHE A 138 -27.64 8.16 5.01
C PHE A 138 -26.18 8.37 4.61
N ARG A 139 -25.58 7.42 3.88
CA ARG A 139 -24.25 7.56 3.26
C ARG A 139 -24.18 8.80 2.37
N LYS A 140 -25.12 8.95 1.43
CA LYS A 140 -25.18 10.12 0.54
C LYS A 140 -25.32 11.43 1.31
N PHE A 141 -26.14 11.44 2.36
CA PHE A 141 -26.30 12.61 3.23
C PHE A 141 -24.99 12.97 3.94
N LEU A 142 -24.31 12.00 4.57
CA LEU A 142 -23.02 12.22 5.24
C LEU A 142 -21.96 12.72 4.27
N SER A 143 -21.82 12.09 3.11
CA SER A 143 -20.84 12.48 2.08
C SER A 143 -21.12 13.86 1.50
N PHE A 144 -22.38 14.34 1.54
CA PHE A 144 -22.75 15.68 1.12
C PHE A 144 -22.47 16.74 2.21
N VAL A 145 -22.89 16.48 3.45
CA VAL A 145 -22.76 17.45 4.56
C VAL A 145 -21.31 17.53 5.06
N SER A 146 -20.61 16.40 5.09
CA SER A 146 -19.24 16.29 5.61
C SER A 146 -18.40 15.31 4.78
N PRO A 147 -18.04 15.66 3.54
CA PRO A 147 -17.09 14.89 2.74
C PRO A 147 -15.84 14.54 3.56
N PRO A 148 -15.49 13.26 3.72
CA PRO A 148 -14.35 12.85 4.52
C PRO A 148 -13.03 13.20 3.82
N GLN A 149 -12.04 13.63 4.59
CA GLN A 149 -10.63 13.61 4.18
C GLN A 149 -10.08 12.19 4.30
N LEU A 150 -8.84 11.98 3.83
CA LEU A 150 -8.20 10.67 3.77
C LEU A 150 -8.42 9.84 5.05
N GLU A 151 -8.14 10.42 6.23
CA GLU A 151 -8.19 9.70 7.51
C GLU A 151 -9.38 10.06 8.42
N SER A 152 -10.34 10.87 7.94
CA SER A 152 -11.44 11.36 8.79
C SER A 152 -12.26 10.26 9.43
N CYS A 153 -12.41 9.14 8.73
CA CYS A 153 -13.24 8.01 9.14
C CYS A 153 -12.46 6.87 9.80
N ASP A 154 -11.12 6.89 9.79
CA ASP A 154 -10.30 5.75 10.22
C ASP A 154 -10.60 5.33 11.67
N ARG A 155 -10.77 6.30 12.58
CA ARG A 155 -11.14 6.05 13.99
C ARG A 155 -12.60 5.65 14.21
N LEU A 156 -13.41 5.60 13.16
CA LEU A 156 -14.82 5.21 13.21
C LEU A 156 -15.09 3.84 12.60
N LEU A 157 -14.10 3.25 11.92
CA LEU A 157 -14.19 1.87 11.47
C LEU A 157 -14.33 0.93 12.69
N PRO A 158 -14.98 -0.23 12.57
CA PRO A 158 -14.99 -1.23 13.64
C PRO A 158 -13.58 -1.81 13.88
N ARG A 159 -13.36 -2.36 15.08
CA ARG A 159 -12.17 -3.20 15.33
C ARG A 159 -12.34 -4.56 14.67
N MET A 160 -11.24 -5.18 14.27
CA MET A 160 -11.28 -6.52 13.68
C MET A 160 -11.78 -7.53 14.71
N PRO A 161 -12.81 -8.34 14.40
CA PRO A 161 -13.34 -9.32 15.34
C PRO A 161 -12.36 -10.51 15.47
N VAL A 162 -12.31 -11.09 16.67
CA VAL A 162 -11.64 -12.38 16.90
C VAL A 162 -12.66 -13.50 16.59
N PRO A 163 -12.43 -14.35 15.58
CA PRO A 163 -13.35 -15.43 15.22
C PRO A 163 -13.54 -16.45 16.35
N LYS A 164 -14.58 -17.29 16.26
CA LYS A 164 -14.70 -18.45 17.16
C LYS A 164 -13.60 -19.45 16.86
N LEU A 165 -13.13 -20.14 17.90
CA LEU A 165 -11.99 -21.05 17.79
C LEU A 165 -12.40 -22.30 16.99
N GLU A 166 -13.57 -22.84 17.31
CA GLU A 166 -14.18 -24.00 16.69
C GLU A 166 -14.39 -23.77 15.20
N ASP A 167 -15.03 -22.65 14.82
CA ASP A 167 -15.25 -22.27 13.42
C ASP A 167 -13.92 -22.13 12.65
N THR A 168 -12.86 -21.64 13.30
CA THR A 168 -11.54 -21.45 12.68
C THR A 168 -10.88 -22.79 12.40
N VAL A 169 -10.89 -23.69 13.38
CA VAL A 169 -10.31 -25.04 13.26
C VAL A 169 -11.08 -25.88 12.24
N GLU A 170 -12.41 -25.85 12.27
CA GLU A 170 -13.25 -26.56 11.30
C GLU A 170 -12.96 -26.10 9.87
N LYS A 171 -12.98 -24.79 9.63
CA LYS A 171 -12.69 -24.22 8.29
C LYS A 171 -11.25 -24.49 7.85
N TYR A 172 -10.29 -24.52 8.78
CA TYR A 172 -8.92 -24.90 8.46
C TYR A 172 -8.86 -26.34 7.94
N LEU A 173 -9.44 -27.29 8.69
CA LEU A 173 -9.50 -28.70 8.28
C LEU A 173 -10.19 -28.86 6.92
N GLN A 174 -11.32 -28.18 6.69
CA GLN A 174 -12.00 -28.18 5.38
C GLN A 174 -11.11 -27.66 4.24
N SER A 175 -10.25 -26.69 4.52
CA SER A 175 -9.39 -26.07 3.49
C SER A 175 -8.21 -26.95 3.08
N ILE A 176 -7.75 -27.84 3.95
CA ILE A 176 -6.57 -28.69 3.71
C ILE A 176 -6.94 -30.10 3.22
N GLU A 177 -8.21 -30.51 3.36
CA GLU A 177 -8.70 -31.86 3.05
C GLU A 177 -8.26 -32.38 1.66
N HIS A 178 -8.23 -31.50 0.65
CA HIS A 178 -7.87 -31.86 -0.73
C HIS A 178 -6.39 -31.66 -1.06
N THR A 179 -5.59 -31.16 -0.12
CA THR A 179 -4.17 -30.80 -0.34
C THR A 179 -3.18 -31.79 0.24
N MET A 180 -3.66 -32.79 0.97
CA MET A 180 -2.85 -33.82 1.64
C MET A 180 -3.54 -35.18 1.55
N ASN A 181 -2.80 -36.24 1.89
CA ASN A 181 -3.39 -37.58 1.90
C ASN A 181 -4.26 -37.82 3.15
N LYS A 182 -5.05 -38.90 3.16
CA LYS A 182 -5.99 -39.19 4.24
C LYS A 182 -5.31 -39.44 5.59
N ASP A 183 -4.15 -40.08 5.59
CA ASP A 183 -3.44 -40.42 6.83
C ASP A 183 -2.85 -39.16 7.47
N GLU A 184 -2.22 -38.29 6.66
CA GLU A 184 -1.76 -36.96 7.07
C GLU A 184 -2.92 -36.12 7.61
N TYR A 185 -4.05 -36.09 6.88
CA TYR A 185 -5.23 -35.35 7.29
C TYR A 185 -5.78 -35.83 8.64
N ASN A 186 -5.84 -37.14 8.87
CA ASN A 186 -6.33 -37.70 10.13
C ASN A 186 -5.43 -37.32 11.30
N ILE A 187 -4.11 -37.31 11.12
CA ILE A 187 -3.16 -36.84 12.14
C ILE A 187 -3.43 -35.38 12.52
N VAL A 188 -3.57 -34.50 11.51
CA VAL A 188 -3.83 -33.07 11.75
C VAL A 188 -5.19 -32.86 12.41
N LYS A 189 -6.20 -33.66 12.03
CA LYS A 189 -7.53 -33.64 12.63
C LYS A 189 -7.49 -34.04 14.11
N GLU A 190 -6.77 -35.10 14.47
CA GLU A 190 -6.60 -35.51 15.87
C GLU A 190 -5.91 -34.42 16.69
N GLN A 191 -4.84 -33.82 16.16
CA GLN A 191 -4.15 -32.70 16.79
C GLN A 191 -5.08 -31.48 16.97
N ALA A 192 -5.91 -31.18 15.97
CA ALA A 192 -6.88 -30.10 16.02
C ALA A 192 -7.96 -30.33 17.09
N GLU A 193 -8.46 -31.56 17.22
CA GLU A 193 -9.42 -31.94 18.24
C GLU A 193 -8.82 -31.85 19.66
N GLN A 194 -7.55 -32.23 19.83
CA GLN A 194 -6.82 -32.06 21.08
C GLN A 194 -6.64 -30.57 21.41
N PHE A 195 -6.19 -29.76 20.45
CA PHE A 195 -6.01 -28.32 20.60
C PHE A 195 -7.29 -27.61 21.08
N LEU A 196 -8.45 -28.01 20.54
CA LEU A 196 -9.75 -27.47 20.96
C LEU A 196 -10.13 -27.81 22.42
N LYS A 197 -9.64 -28.94 22.95
CA LYS A 197 -9.92 -29.41 24.32
C LYS A 197 -8.91 -28.87 25.33
N GLU A 198 -7.66 -28.67 24.92
CA GLU A 198 -6.54 -28.38 25.81
C GLU A 198 -6.12 -26.91 25.77
N GLU A 199 -5.08 -26.56 25.01
CA GLU A 199 -4.44 -25.25 25.06
C GLU A 199 -5.20 -24.15 24.30
N GLY A 200 -5.97 -24.52 23.27
CA GLY A 200 -6.68 -23.60 22.39
C GLY A 200 -7.62 -22.63 23.11
N PRO A 201 -8.53 -23.10 23.99
CA PRO A 201 -9.43 -22.22 24.75
C PRO A 201 -8.70 -21.18 25.61
N ARG A 202 -7.57 -21.57 26.22
CA ARG A 202 -6.75 -20.67 27.04
C ARG A 202 -6.13 -19.59 26.16
N ILE A 203 -5.45 -19.97 25.08
CA ILE A 203 -4.81 -19.03 24.14
C ILE A 203 -5.86 -18.07 23.56
N GLN A 204 -7.01 -18.60 23.14
CA GLN A 204 -8.12 -17.83 22.58
C GLN A 204 -8.66 -16.78 23.56
N ARG A 205 -8.74 -17.11 24.86
CA ARG A 205 -9.15 -16.16 25.90
C ARG A 205 -8.17 -14.98 25.99
N TYR A 206 -6.87 -15.23 25.94
CA TYR A 206 -5.86 -14.17 25.95
C TYR A 206 -5.88 -13.33 24.67
N THR A 207 -6.07 -13.95 23.50
CA THR A 207 -6.24 -13.22 22.23
C THR A 207 -7.43 -12.26 22.29
N LYS A 208 -8.57 -12.70 22.84
CA LYS A 208 -9.73 -11.84 23.06
C LYS A 208 -9.41 -10.69 24.00
N LEU A 209 -8.75 -10.93 25.13
CA LEU A 209 -8.33 -9.86 26.05
C LEU A 209 -7.39 -8.86 25.37
N TYR A 210 -6.41 -9.34 24.61
CA TYR A 210 -5.50 -8.51 23.83
C TYR A 210 -6.26 -7.62 22.82
N SER A 211 -7.24 -8.18 22.10
CA SER A 211 -8.05 -7.43 21.12
C SER A 211 -8.83 -6.25 21.71
N LEU A 212 -9.10 -6.25 23.03
CA LEU A 212 -9.75 -5.13 23.71
C LEU A 212 -8.80 -3.94 23.93
N LEU A 213 -7.49 -4.21 23.95
CA LEU A 213 -6.44 -3.24 24.28
C LEU A 213 -5.80 -2.59 23.04
N VAL A 214 -6.02 -3.14 21.85
CA VAL A 214 -5.45 -2.63 20.59
C VAL A 214 -6.55 -2.30 19.57
N ASP A 215 -6.20 -1.48 18.57
CA ASP A 215 -7.12 -1.15 17.47
C ASP A 215 -7.32 -2.33 16.51
N ASN A 216 -6.28 -3.14 16.34
CA ASN A 216 -6.29 -4.36 15.55
C ASN A 216 -5.40 -5.43 16.21
N TYR A 217 -5.95 -6.62 16.44
CA TYR A 217 -5.23 -7.70 17.13
C TYR A 217 -4.27 -8.49 16.23
N VAL A 218 -4.29 -8.24 14.92
CA VAL A 218 -3.45 -8.92 13.92
C VAL A 218 -2.27 -8.05 13.52
N THR A 219 -2.51 -6.80 13.12
CA THR A 219 -1.53 -5.95 12.44
C THR A 219 -0.19 -5.78 13.16
N PRO A 220 -0.13 -5.53 14.48
CA PRO A 220 1.15 -5.40 15.18
C PRO A 220 2.01 -6.67 15.07
N PHE A 221 1.39 -7.86 15.18
CA PHE A 221 2.09 -9.13 15.01
C PHE A 221 2.40 -9.42 13.55
N TRP A 222 1.48 -9.10 12.63
CA TRP A 222 1.66 -9.33 11.21
C TRP A 222 2.84 -8.54 10.66
N VAL A 223 2.89 -7.22 10.90
CA VAL A 223 4.02 -6.37 10.49
C VAL A 223 5.33 -6.89 11.09
N LYS A 224 5.31 -7.22 12.37
CA LYS A 224 6.49 -7.70 13.10
C LYS A 224 7.02 -9.01 12.53
N TYR A 225 6.22 -10.06 12.51
CA TYR A 225 6.71 -11.42 12.25
C TYR A 225 6.63 -11.84 10.78
N ALA A 226 5.73 -11.26 9.97
CA ALA A 226 5.66 -11.58 8.55
C ALA A 226 6.68 -10.79 7.70
N TYR A 227 7.12 -9.62 8.18
CA TYR A 227 8.05 -8.76 7.43
C TYR A 227 9.31 -8.45 8.22
N LEU A 228 9.19 -7.74 9.34
CA LEU A 228 10.33 -7.13 10.03
C LEU A 228 11.26 -8.14 10.71
N TYR A 229 10.76 -9.32 11.08
CA TYR A 229 11.55 -10.39 11.69
C TYR A 229 12.28 -11.26 10.66
N GLY A 230 11.76 -11.37 9.43
CA GLY A 230 12.40 -12.14 8.36
C GLY A 230 13.84 -11.66 8.10
N ARG A 231 14.79 -12.60 7.98
CA ARG A 231 16.23 -12.32 7.78
C ARG A 231 16.70 -12.50 6.33
N SER A 232 15.84 -13.00 5.45
CA SER A 232 16.12 -13.11 4.02
C SER A 232 16.32 -11.75 3.36
N PRO A 233 17.09 -11.67 2.25
CA PRO A 233 17.11 -10.51 1.36
C PRO A 233 15.70 -10.02 0.98
N LEU A 234 15.52 -8.71 0.83
CA LEU A 234 14.17 -8.15 0.58
C LEU A 234 13.68 -8.37 -0.84
N LEU A 235 14.51 -8.13 -1.85
CA LEU A 235 14.15 -8.41 -3.24
C LEU A 235 13.88 -9.91 -3.41
N ILE A 236 12.96 -10.25 -4.32
CA ILE A 236 12.46 -11.61 -4.57
C ILE A 236 11.61 -12.16 -3.42
N ASN A 237 12.06 -12.07 -2.17
CA ASN A 237 11.43 -12.73 -1.02
C ASN A 237 10.32 -11.91 -0.34
N SER A 238 10.34 -10.58 -0.47
CA SER A 238 9.36 -9.71 0.22
C SER A 238 8.92 -8.50 -0.60
N SER A 239 9.84 -7.80 -1.27
CA SER A 239 9.52 -6.61 -2.05
C SER A 239 8.71 -6.98 -3.29
N VAL A 240 7.79 -6.09 -3.70
CA VAL A 240 6.89 -6.34 -4.82
C VAL A 240 7.33 -5.49 -6.01
N GLY A 241 7.52 -6.13 -7.16
CA GLY A 241 7.77 -5.44 -8.43
C GLY A 241 6.50 -4.81 -8.99
N HIS A 242 6.62 -3.63 -9.60
CA HIS A 242 5.57 -2.96 -10.35
C HIS A 242 6.10 -2.45 -11.69
N GLY A 243 5.21 -2.32 -12.66
CA GLY A 243 5.52 -1.83 -14.00
C GLY A 243 4.57 -0.71 -14.40
N ASP A 244 5.05 0.13 -15.30
CA ASP A 244 4.25 1.12 -16.03
C ASP A 244 3.20 0.44 -16.92
N LEU A 245 2.27 1.24 -17.43
CA LEU A 245 1.31 0.80 -18.44
C LEU A 245 2.03 0.11 -19.61
N PHE A 246 1.33 -0.83 -20.27
CA PHE A 246 1.84 -1.51 -21.45
C PHE A 246 1.77 -0.65 -22.73
N GLU A 247 1.67 0.66 -22.57
CA GLU A 247 1.68 1.66 -23.64
C GLU A 247 2.94 2.52 -23.49
N ASP A 248 3.60 2.83 -24.59
CA ASP A 248 4.83 3.64 -24.55
C ASP A 248 4.48 5.11 -24.29
N ALA A 249 5.17 5.72 -23.34
CA ALA A 249 5.05 7.15 -23.09
C ALA A 249 5.72 7.93 -24.24
N PRO A 250 5.07 8.96 -24.82
CA PRO A 250 5.67 9.79 -25.86
C PRO A 250 6.64 10.81 -25.24
N ALA A 251 7.67 10.32 -24.55
CA ALA A 251 8.59 11.11 -23.75
C ALA A 251 10.05 10.80 -24.08
N THR A 252 10.91 11.81 -23.98
CA THR A 252 12.35 11.59 -23.80
C THR A 252 12.60 10.97 -22.42
N TRP A 253 13.80 10.44 -22.22
CA TRP A 253 14.20 9.88 -20.93
C TRP A 253 14.14 10.90 -19.79
N ALA A 254 14.66 12.12 -20.01
CA ALA A 254 14.67 13.17 -19.00
C ALA A 254 13.26 13.69 -18.68
N TYR A 255 12.41 13.86 -19.71
CA TYR A 255 11.04 14.33 -19.52
C TYR A 255 10.18 13.28 -18.79
N ARG A 256 10.37 11.99 -19.09
CA ARG A 256 9.73 10.90 -18.35
C ARG A 256 10.14 10.88 -16.88
N ALA A 257 11.44 11.03 -16.61
CA ALA A 257 11.95 11.11 -15.25
C ALA A 257 11.34 12.29 -14.47
N ALA A 258 11.26 13.46 -15.11
CA ALA A 258 10.63 14.63 -14.53
C ALA A 258 9.14 14.41 -14.20
N HIS A 259 8.37 13.81 -15.11
CA HIS A 259 6.95 13.52 -14.92
C HIS A 259 6.71 12.58 -13.73
N ILE A 260 7.39 11.43 -13.70
CA ILE A 260 7.22 10.45 -12.62
C ILE A 260 7.51 11.08 -11.26
N VAL A 261 8.67 11.75 -11.15
CA VAL A 261 9.09 12.36 -9.89
C VAL A 261 8.15 13.48 -9.47
N TYR A 262 7.68 14.30 -10.41
CA TYR A 262 6.71 15.34 -10.13
C TYR A 262 5.40 14.76 -9.56
N ILE A 263 4.85 13.71 -10.20
CA ILE A 263 3.58 13.09 -9.79
C ILE A 263 3.71 12.46 -8.39
N GLU A 264 4.77 11.69 -8.14
CA GLU A 264 5.04 11.07 -6.84
C GLU A 264 5.27 12.13 -5.75
N TYR A 265 5.96 13.22 -6.08
CA TYR A 265 6.17 14.31 -5.13
C TYR A 265 4.88 15.08 -4.79
N MET A 266 3.99 15.27 -5.77
CA MET A 266 2.66 15.85 -5.52
C MET A 266 1.81 14.92 -4.66
N SER A 267 1.91 13.62 -4.90
CA SER A 267 1.24 12.58 -4.12
C SER A 267 1.69 12.58 -2.66
N HIS A 268 3.01 12.65 -2.43
CA HIS A 268 3.62 12.81 -1.10
C HIS A 268 3.05 14.00 -0.32
N LEU A 269 3.01 15.18 -0.94
CA LEU A 269 2.46 16.39 -0.31
C LEU A 269 0.94 16.30 -0.07
N ALA A 270 0.21 15.66 -0.98
CA ALA A 270 -1.23 15.49 -0.85
C ALA A 270 -1.61 14.50 0.26
N ILE A 271 -0.83 13.43 0.48
CA ILE A 271 -1.01 12.52 1.61
C ILE A 271 -0.74 13.24 2.93
N ASP A 272 0.36 14.00 3.05
CA ASP A 272 0.66 14.76 4.29
C ASP A 272 -0.45 15.76 4.65
N LYS A 273 -1.11 16.33 3.63
CA LYS A 273 -2.25 17.24 3.78
C LYS A 273 -3.61 16.52 3.88
N GLN A 274 -3.65 15.19 3.79
CA GLN A 274 -4.87 14.36 3.74
C GLN A 274 -5.84 14.73 2.60
N GLN A 275 -5.31 15.16 1.46
CA GLN A 275 -6.06 15.61 0.29
C GLN A 275 -6.41 14.50 -0.69
N TYR A 276 -5.84 13.30 -0.53
CA TYR A 276 -6.28 12.12 -1.25
C TYR A 276 -7.74 11.82 -0.93
N LYS A 277 -8.51 11.50 -1.97
CA LYS A 277 -9.88 11.06 -1.79
C LYS A 277 -9.88 9.70 -1.10
N PRO A 278 -10.56 9.53 0.05
CA PRO A 278 -10.59 8.24 0.72
C PRO A 278 -11.39 7.21 -0.08
N LEU A 279 -10.85 6.00 -0.19
CA LEU A 279 -11.52 4.87 -0.81
C LEU A 279 -12.86 4.57 -0.13
N GLY A 280 -13.87 4.23 -0.93
CA GLY A 280 -15.21 3.93 -0.43
C GLY A 280 -15.90 5.10 0.29
N GLU A 281 -15.41 6.34 0.15
CA GLU A 281 -15.84 7.51 0.93
C GLU A 281 -15.57 7.32 2.44
N GLY A 282 -14.37 6.83 2.78
CA GLY A 282 -13.92 6.63 4.16
C GLY A 282 -14.47 5.37 4.84
N LEU A 283 -15.10 4.47 4.08
CA LEU A 283 -15.53 3.16 4.60
C LEU A 283 -14.38 2.16 4.76
N VAL A 284 -13.19 2.50 4.24
CA VAL A 284 -12.01 1.65 4.18
C VAL A 284 -10.86 2.37 4.87
N CYS A 285 -10.07 1.64 5.65
CA CYS A 285 -8.94 2.15 6.41
C CYS A 285 -7.88 2.74 5.49
N SER A 286 -7.35 3.91 5.84
CA SER A 286 -6.32 4.66 5.09
C SER A 286 -5.00 4.79 5.85
N ARG A 287 -4.87 4.11 7.00
CA ARG A 287 -3.75 4.24 7.94
C ARG A 287 -2.37 4.10 7.29
N HIS A 288 -2.22 3.18 6.33
CA HIS A 288 -0.92 2.85 5.73
C HIS A 288 -0.42 3.86 4.69
N TYR A 289 -1.26 4.80 4.23
CA TYR A 289 -0.84 5.83 3.27
C TYR A 289 0.28 6.71 3.83
N GLN A 290 0.31 6.90 5.16
CA GLN A 290 1.37 7.63 5.85
C GLN A 290 2.75 6.97 5.71
N ASN A 291 2.82 5.68 5.36
CA ASN A 291 4.07 4.94 5.27
C ASN A 291 4.70 4.97 3.86
N MET A 292 4.09 5.66 2.89
CA MET A 292 4.42 5.50 1.46
C MET A 292 5.67 6.27 1.04
N TYR A 293 5.87 7.46 1.59
CA TYR A 293 6.89 8.40 1.13
C TYR A 293 7.79 8.82 2.26
N ALA A 294 9.07 9.08 1.96
CA ALA A 294 10.07 9.45 2.97
C ALA A 294 10.15 8.46 4.13
N VAL A 295 10.01 7.17 3.81
CA VAL A 295 10.01 6.06 4.74
C VAL A 295 11.04 5.03 4.30
N THR A 296 11.76 4.48 5.27
CA THR A 296 12.80 3.48 5.01
C THR A 296 12.72 2.38 6.07
N ARG A 297 12.86 1.12 5.64
CA ARG A 297 13.03 -0.02 6.52
C ARG A 297 14.49 -0.12 6.95
N ILE A 298 14.77 0.13 8.22
CA ILE A 298 16.11 0.08 8.78
C ILE A 298 16.44 -1.35 9.19
N PRO A 299 17.56 -1.93 8.72
CA PRO A 299 17.98 -3.27 9.13
C PRO A 299 18.37 -3.29 10.61
N GLY A 300 17.90 -4.29 11.34
CA GLY A 300 18.41 -4.64 12.66
C GLY A 300 19.03 -6.02 12.66
N GLU A 301 19.86 -6.36 13.65
CA GLU A 301 20.51 -7.67 13.70
C GLU A 301 19.46 -8.80 13.87
N GLU A 302 18.51 -8.63 14.79
CA GLU A 302 17.44 -9.61 15.02
C GLU A 302 16.11 -9.24 14.37
N ILE A 303 15.79 -7.95 14.35
CA ILE A 303 14.52 -7.43 13.87
C ILE A 303 14.72 -6.05 13.26
N ASP A 304 14.16 -5.87 12.07
CA ASP A 304 14.15 -4.57 11.39
C ASP A 304 13.10 -3.66 11.99
N TYR A 305 13.19 -2.37 11.71
CA TYR A 305 12.14 -1.42 12.04
C TYR A 305 11.92 -0.45 10.90
N ARG A 306 10.78 0.24 10.91
CA ARG A 306 10.47 1.28 9.94
C ARG A 306 10.74 2.64 10.55
N ASP A 307 11.39 3.52 9.80
CA ASP A 307 11.56 4.92 10.16
C ASP A 307 10.83 5.85 9.18
N ASP A 308 10.27 6.94 9.70
CA ASP A 308 9.45 7.92 8.98
C ASP A 308 10.10 9.31 9.13
N TYR A 309 10.59 9.84 8.01
CA TYR A 309 11.29 11.11 7.94
C TYR A 309 10.36 12.30 7.65
N GLY A 310 9.04 12.05 7.64
CA GLY A 310 7.99 13.05 7.51
C GLY A 310 7.86 13.56 6.08
N ILE A 311 8.24 14.83 5.84
CA ILE A 311 8.25 15.37 4.47
C ILE A 311 9.66 15.80 4.10
N SER A 312 10.09 15.38 2.92
CA SER A 312 11.39 15.72 2.36
C SER A 312 11.26 16.59 1.11
N LYS A 313 12.33 17.33 0.80
CA LYS A 313 12.40 18.27 -0.33
C LYS A 313 13.09 17.71 -1.56
N TYR A 314 13.49 16.45 -1.53
CA TYR A 314 14.39 15.89 -2.54
C TYR A 314 14.14 14.41 -2.74
N VAL A 315 14.63 13.92 -3.88
CA VAL A 315 14.72 12.51 -4.22
C VAL A 315 16.19 12.12 -4.37
N ILE A 316 16.47 10.82 -4.31
CA ILE A 316 17.77 10.26 -4.68
C ILE A 316 17.66 9.53 -6.00
N VAL A 317 18.67 9.72 -6.85
CA VAL A 317 18.77 9.12 -8.19
C VAL A 317 20.07 8.33 -8.30
N ALA A 318 19.99 7.07 -8.68
CA ALA A 318 21.12 6.25 -9.09
C ALA A 318 21.31 6.34 -10.61
N PHE A 319 22.51 6.71 -11.05
CA PHE A 319 22.89 6.74 -12.47
C PHE A 319 24.39 6.49 -12.62
N GLU A 320 24.76 5.53 -13.47
CA GLU A 320 26.16 5.19 -13.81
C GLU A 320 27.08 4.96 -12.59
N GLY A 321 26.58 4.22 -11.61
CA GLY A 321 27.32 3.87 -10.38
C GLY A 321 27.42 5.01 -9.36
N ARG A 322 26.70 6.12 -9.55
CA ARG A 322 26.67 7.25 -8.61
C ARG A 322 25.27 7.48 -8.07
N LEU A 323 25.21 8.04 -6.87
CA LEU A 323 23.96 8.47 -6.24
C LEU A 323 23.92 9.99 -6.20
N TYR A 324 22.81 10.57 -6.63
CA TYR A 324 22.62 12.01 -6.73
C TYR A 324 21.40 12.45 -5.94
N ARG A 325 21.53 13.58 -5.25
CA ARG A 325 20.41 14.33 -4.71
C ARG A 325 19.86 15.27 -5.78
N ILE A 326 18.54 15.21 -5.98
CA ILE A 326 17.80 16.21 -6.76
C ILE A 326 16.78 16.89 -5.85
N ASP A 327 16.93 18.20 -5.64
CA ASP A 327 15.97 19.01 -4.91
C ASP A 327 14.72 19.27 -5.77
N MET A 328 13.55 19.23 -5.15
CA MET A 328 12.24 19.38 -5.79
C MET A 328 11.70 20.82 -5.72
N CYS A 329 12.44 21.71 -5.07
CA CYS A 329 12.07 23.10 -4.94
C CYS A 329 13.31 24.00 -4.82
N ASP A 330 13.12 25.27 -5.18
CA ASP A 330 14.13 26.31 -4.99
C ASP A 330 14.29 26.73 -3.51
N GLU A 331 15.19 27.68 -3.27
CA GLU A 331 15.46 28.25 -1.94
C GLU A 331 14.24 28.96 -1.31
N ASN A 332 13.32 29.44 -2.15
CA ASN A 332 12.07 30.09 -1.75
C ASN A 332 10.92 29.09 -1.53
N ASN A 333 11.21 27.78 -1.57
CA ASN A 333 10.25 26.69 -1.48
C ASN A 333 9.26 26.62 -2.65
N MET A 334 9.54 27.26 -3.79
CA MET A 334 8.76 27.08 -5.02
C MET A 334 9.10 25.73 -5.62
N LEU A 335 8.08 24.89 -5.85
CA LEU A 335 8.30 23.58 -6.45
C LEU A 335 8.73 23.73 -7.91
N TYR A 336 9.69 22.93 -8.35
CA TYR A 336 10.08 22.89 -9.75
C TYR A 336 8.94 22.32 -10.61
N SER A 337 8.75 22.91 -11.79
CA SER A 337 7.84 22.36 -12.81
C SER A 337 8.41 21.09 -13.43
N ILE A 338 7.60 20.38 -14.21
CA ILE A 338 8.07 19.25 -15.03
C ILE A 338 9.18 19.72 -15.97
N ASP A 339 9.01 20.88 -16.61
CA ASP A 339 10.02 21.44 -17.51
C ASP A 339 11.34 21.75 -16.76
N ASP A 340 11.27 22.37 -15.57
CA ASP A 340 12.45 22.64 -14.74
C ASP A 340 13.16 21.33 -14.35
N LEU A 341 12.41 20.30 -13.95
CA LEU A 341 12.95 18.99 -13.60
C LEU A 341 13.54 18.28 -14.82
N SER A 342 12.92 18.41 -16.00
CA SER A 342 13.41 17.79 -17.24
C SER A 342 14.78 18.34 -17.63
N LYS A 343 15.01 19.65 -17.43
CA LYS A 343 16.33 20.27 -17.60
C LYS A 343 17.37 19.70 -16.64
N ILE A 344 17.00 19.51 -15.36
CA ILE A 344 17.90 18.92 -14.34
C ILE A 344 18.26 17.47 -14.69
N PHE A 345 17.28 16.67 -15.11
CA PHE A 345 17.53 15.29 -15.55
C PHE A 345 18.34 15.23 -16.84
N TYR A 346 18.04 16.10 -17.81
CA TYR A 346 18.77 16.15 -19.06
C TYR A 346 20.24 16.51 -18.82
N GLU A 347 20.53 17.49 -17.95
CA GLU A 347 21.90 17.81 -17.57
C GLU A 347 22.59 16.63 -16.90
N LEU A 348 21.94 15.95 -15.95
CA LEU A 348 22.51 14.76 -15.30
C LEU A 348 22.86 13.66 -16.32
N LEU A 349 21.95 13.37 -17.25
CA LEU A 349 22.14 12.35 -18.29
C LEU A 349 23.26 12.71 -19.29
N ASN A 350 23.53 14.00 -19.48
CA ASN A 350 24.51 14.51 -20.46
C ASN A 350 25.78 15.10 -19.83
N ARG A 351 25.98 14.93 -18.52
CA ARG A 351 27.15 15.48 -17.79
C ARG A 351 28.49 14.89 -18.28
N GLY A 352 28.45 13.73 -18.95
CA GLY A 352 29.61 13.12 -19.61
C GLY A 352 30.66 12.56 -18.63
N LEU A 353 30.24 12.17 -17.42
CA LEU A 353 31.12 11.52 -16.45
C LEU A 353 31.36 10.06 -16.87
N THR A 354 32.56 9.54 -16.60
CA THR A 354 32.83 8.11 -16.83
C THR A 354 32.06 7.27 -15.81
N PRO A 355 31.32 6.22 -16.23
CA PRO A 355 30.67 5.30 -15.31
C PRO A 355 31.65 4.70 -14.29
N ILE A 356 31.18 4.49 -13.05
CA ILE A 356 31.95 3.77 -12.03
C ILE A 356 31.55 2.29 -12.08
N GLU A 357 32.46 1.42 -12.50
CA GLU A 357 32.19 -0.01 -12.68
C GLU A 357 32.80 -0.90 -11.57
N ASP A 358 33.69 -0.33 -10.76
CA ASP A 358 34.25 -1.01 -9.58
C ASP A 358 33.26 -1.04 -8.40
N ALA A 359 33.70 -1.54 -7.24
CA ALA A 359 32.86 -1.64 -6.05
C ALA A 359 32.20 -0.31 -5.65
N ARG A 360 32.82 0.85 -5.90
CA ARG A 360 32.23 2.17 -5.59
C ARG A 360 30.95 2.42 -6.39
N GLY A 361 30.84 1.81 -7.57
CA GLY A 361 29.66 1.86 -8.43
C GLY A 361 28.49 1.00 -7.96
N LYS A 362 28.73 0.13 -6.97
CA LYS A 362 27.80 -0.94 -6.57
C LYS A 362 27.38 -0.85 -5.10
N ILE A 363 27.57 0.31 -4.45
CA ILE A 363 27.22 0.52 -3.03
C ILE A 363 25.81 0.03 -2.66
N PRO A 364 24.75 0.23 -3.48
CA PRO A 364 23.41 -0.27 -3.17
C PRO A 364 23.32 -1.79 -2.99
N ALA A 365 24.26 -2.58 -3.53
CA ALA A 365 24.33 -4.03 -3.35
C ALA A 365 24.36 -4.45 -1.88
N LEU A 366 24.92 -3.62 -0.99
CA LEU A 366 24.94 -3.89 0.45
C LEU A 366 23.53 -4.05 1.04
N THR A 367 22.53 -3.38 0.47
CA THR A 367 21.14 -3.46 0.92
C THR A 367 20.45 -4.77 0.49
N HIS A 368 21.04 -5.51 -0.47
CA HIS A 368 20.47 -6.73 -1.06
C HIS A 368 20.83 -7.99 -0.27
N ASP A 369 21.63 -7.86 0.77
CA ASP A 369 22.05 -9.01 1.57
C ASP A 369 20.99 -9.40 2.62
N LYS A 370 21.27 -10.49 3.34
CA LYS A 370 20.54 -10.88 4.54
C LYS A 370 20.48 -9.72 5.53
N ARG A 371 19.35 -9.59 6.21
CA ARG A 371 19.02 -8.39 7.00
C ARG A 371 19.97 -8.15 8.16
N ASP A 372 20.45 -9.22 8.80
CA ASP A 372 21.40 -9.17 9.90
C ASP A 372 22.81 -8.78 9.44
N GLN A 373 23.24 -9.29 8.27
CA GLN A 373 24.50 -8.91 7.64
C GLN A 373 24.46 -7.46 7.17
N TRP A 374 23.37 -7.03 6.53
CA TRP A 374 23.17 -5.64 6.17
C TRP A 374 23.16 -4.74 7.40
N ALA A 375 22.54 -5.15 8.52
CA ALA A 375 22.59 -4.38 9.76
C ALA A 375 24.04 -4.15 10.26
N ARG A 376 24.87 -5.19 10.24
CA ARG A 376 26.29 -5.11 10.62
C ARG A 376 27.08 -4.20 9.67
N ASN A 377 26.90 -4.37 8.36
CA ASN A 377 27.56 -3.55 7.34
C ASN A 377 27.11 -2.08 7.37
N ARG A 378 25.80 -1.82 7.58
CA ARG A 378 25.26 -0.48 7.76
C ARG A 378 25.91 0.21 8.95
N LYS A 379 26.03 -0.47 10.09
CA LYS A 379 26.70 0.08 11.28
C LYS A 379 28.17 0.40 10.98
N LYS A 380 28.92 -0.59 10.49
CA LYS A 380 30.37 -0.50 10.28
C LYS A 380 30.76 0.52 9.21
N PHE A 381 30.14 0.43 8.03
CA PHE A 381 30.56 1.23 6.87
C PHE A 381 29.85 2.57 6.76
N PHE A 382 28.66 2.73 7.35
CA PHE A 382 27.92 3.99 7.26
C PHE A 382 27.84 4.73 8.59
N LEU A 383 27.39 4.09 9.68
CA LEU A 383 27.15 4.83 10.93
C LEU A 383 28.44 5.25 11.66
N GLU A 384 29.50 4.47 11.51
CA GLU A 384 30.82 4.73 12.12
C GLU A 384 31.72 5.63 11.23
N ASN A 385 31.31 5.91 9.99
CA ASN A 385 32.01 6.82 9.06
C ASN A 385 31.18 8.09 8.82
N GLU A 386 31.70 9.26 9.20
CA GLU A 386 30.94 10.52 9.15
C GLU A 386 30.56 10.99 7.73
N THR A 387 31.33 10.62 6.69
CA THR A 387 30.98 10.91 5.29
C THR A 387 29.80 10.04 4.85
N ASN A 388 29.93 8.72 5.02
CA ASN A 388 28.90 7.76 4.62
C ASN A 388 27.61 7.94 5.40
N LYS A 389 27.69 8.31 6.69
CA LYS A 389 26.53 8.60 7.54
C LYS A 389 25.68 9.74 7.00
N LYS A 390 26.30 10.80 6.46
CA LYS A 390 25.58 11.93 5.86
C LYS A 390 24.86 11.49 4.58
N ALA A 391 25.56 10.77 3.70
CA ALA A 391 24.96 10.23 2.49
C ALA A 391 23.80 9.28 2.79
N LEU A 392 23.97 8.37 3.76
CA LEU A 392 22.92 7.46 4.22
C LEU A 392 21.70 8.21 4.75
N ALA A 393 21.90 9.22 5.61
CA ALA A 393 20.80 10.02 6.14
C ALA A 393 20.01 10.73 5.03
N GLU A 394 20.68 11.14 3.94
CA GLU A 394 19.99 11.69 2.77
C GLU A 394 19.16 10.63 2.02
N ILE A 395 19.72 9.44 1.79
CA ILE A 395 18.99 8.34 1.15
C ILE A 395 17.75 7.94 1.96
N GLU A 396 17.93 7.74 3.25
CA GLU A 396 16.86 7.28 4.13
C GLU A 396 15.73 8.33 4.25
N ALA A 397 16.04 9.62 4.19
CA ALA A 397 15.07 10.71 4.25
C ALA A 397 14.49 11.16 2.90
N ALA A 398 15.00 10.69 1.76
CA ALA A 398 14.51 11.04 0.43
C ALA A 398 13.02 10.68 0.23
N VAL A 399 12.28 11.37 -0.64
CA VAL A 399 10.85 11.04 -0.87
C VAL A 399 10.70 9.64 -1.48
N ILE A 400 11.47 9.36 -2.54
CA ILE A 400 11.58 8.09 -3.26
C ILE A 400 13.04 7.89 -3.70
N PHE A 401 13.38 6.67 -4.12
CA PHE A 401 14.66 6.35 -4.75
C PHE A 401 14.42 6.04 -6.25
N ILE A 402 15.23 6.58 -7.14
CA ILE A 402 15.06 6.45 -8.60
C ILE A 402 16.29 5.83 -9.20
N SER A 403 16.11 4.97 -10.19
CA SER A 403 17.18 4.34 -10.96
C SER A 403 17.01 4.75 -12.43
N LEU A 404 18.00 5.43 -12.99
CA LEU A 404 18.04 5.72 -14.42
C LEU A 404 18.76 4.55 -15.10
N ASP A 405 17.99 3.76 -15.83
CA ASP A 405 18.46 2.55 -16.49
C ASP A 405 18.71 2.78 -17.99
N LYS A 406 19.88 2.36 -18.50
CA LYS A 406 20.22 2.53 -19.92
C LYS A 406 19.61 1.46 -20.82
N GLU A 407 19.09 0.40 -20.21
CA GLU A 407 18.44 -0.66 -20.95
C GLU A 407 17.06 -0.21 -21.46
N ASP A 408 16.70 -0.62 -22.67
CA ASP A 408 15.37 -0.42 -23.24
C ASP A 408 14.43 -1.55 -22.82
N TYR A 409 13.28 -1.20 -22.23
CA TYR A 409 12.26 -2.18 -21.86
C TYR A 409 11.05 -2.13 -22.77
N GLY A 410 10.28 -3.21 -22.85
CA GLY A 410 9.14 -3.23 -23.75
C GLY A 410 8.33 -4.51 -23.70
N HIS A 411 7.33 -4.58 -24.57
CA HIS A 411 6.63 -5.80 -24.88
C HIS A 411 6.59 -6.00 -26.40
N ASP A 412 6.60 -7.25 -26.84
CA ASP A 412 6.54 -7.62 -28.25
C ASP A 412 5.86 -8.99 -28.33
N SER A 413 4.76 -9.08 -29.07
CA SER A 413 3.97 -10.32 -29.15
C SER A 413 4.71 -11.45 -29.86
N GLN A 414 5.72 -11.12 -30.68
CA GLN A 414 6.60 -12.11 -31.32
C GLN A 414 7.79 -12.50 -30.43
N LYS A 415 8.05 -11.71 -29.38
CA LYS A 415 9.19 -11.83 -28.46
C LYS A 415 8.74 -11.66 -27.00
N PRO A 416 7.96 -12.61 -26.45
CA PRO A 416 7.40 -12.51 -25.10
C PRO A 416 8.46 -12.43 -23.99
N GLU A 417 9.70 -12.88 -24.27
CA GLU A 417 10.84 -12.76 -23.36
C GLU A 417 11.17 -11.31 -23.02
N LYS A 418 10.89 -10.34 -23.89
CA LYS A 418 11.13 -8.91 -23.58
C LYS A 418 10.33 -8.41 -22.39
N LEU A 419 9.07 -8.80 -22.31
CA LEU A 419 8.21 -8.44 -21.18
C LEU A 419 8.68 -9.14 -19.90
N SER A 420 9.05 -10.41 -20.02
CA SER A 420 9.57 -11.20 -18.91
C SER A 420 10.86 -10.59 -18.36
N HIS A 421 11.78 -10.20 -19.24
CA HIS A 421 13.01 -9.49 -18.87
C HIS A 421 12.74 -8.15 -18.17
N PHE A 422 11.81 -7.36 -18.72
CA PHE A 422 11.39 -6.10 -18.09
C PHE A 422 10.85 -6.32 -16.68
N LEU A 423 9.88 -7.22 -16.48
CA LEU A 423 9.29 -7.49 -15.17
C LEU A 423 10.27 -8.15 -14.21
N LEU A 424 11.20 -8.97 -14.71
CA LEU A 424 12.30 -9.52 -13.90
C LEU A 424 13.17 -8.39 -13.36
N ASN A 425 13.63 -7.44 -14.19
CA ASN A 425 14.41 -6.31 -13.70
C ASN A 425 13.61 -5.39 -12.75
N MET A 426 12.30 -5.25 -12.95
CA MET A 426 11.45 -4.50 -12.01
C MET A 426 11.31 -5.21 -10.67
N LEU A 427 11.44 -6.54 -10.61
CA LEU A 427 11.35 -7.31 -9.38
C LEU A 427 12.72 -7.46 -8.67
N THR A 428 13.79 -7.62 -9.43
CA THR A 428 15.12 -7.98 -8.90
C THR A 428 16.14 -6.84 -8.98
N GLY A 429 16.01 -5.93 -9.94
CA GLY A 429 17.11 -5.05 -10.34
C GLY A 429 18.32 -5.81 -10.90
N ASP A 430 19.46 -5.12 -10.93
CA ASP A 430 20.74 -5.63 -11.44
C ASP A 430 21.84 -5.76 -10.37
N GLY A 431 21.51 -5.48 -9.10
CA GLY A 431 22.47 -5.47 -8.00
C GLY A 431 23.15 -4.13 -7.72
N THR A 432 23.06 -3.15 -8.61
CA THR A 432 23.89 -1.93 -8.55
C THR A 432 23.12 -0.66 -8.21
N ASN A 433 21.82 -0.64 -8.46
CA ASN A 433 21.05 0.61 -8.56
C ASN A 433 19.73 0.60 -7.78
N ARG A 434 19.54 -0.29 -6.81
CA ARG A 434 18.33 -0.33 -5.96
C ARG A 434 18.66 -0.13 -4.49
N TRP A 435 18.03 0.82 -3.83
CA TRP A 435 18.08 0.93 -2.38
C TRP A 435 16.85 0.25 -1.77
N VAL A 436 16.96 -1.05 -1.53
CA VAL A 436 15.78 -1.93 -1.37
C VAL A 436 15.02 -1.73 -0.07
N ASP A 437 15.64 -1.04 0.87
CA ASP A 437 15.03 -0.60 2.12
C ASP A 437 14.04 0.56 1.94
N LYS A 438 14.14 1.28 0.82
CA LYS A 438 13.28 2.44 0.55
C LYS A 438 11.85 1.98 0.27
N SER A 439 10.88 2.70 0.83
CA SER A 439 9.44 2.43 0.63
C SER A 439 9.07 2.25 -0.84
N LEU A 440 9.52 3.16 -1.70
CA LEU A 440 9.27 3.17 -3.15
C LEU A 440 10.60 3.37 -3.90
N ASN A 441 10.92 2.41 -4.76
CA ASN A 441 11.99 2.52 -5.74
C ASN A 441 11.36 2.59 -7.14
N TYR A 442 11.72 3.60 -7.92
CA TYR A 442 11.35 3.73 -9.32
C TYR A 442 12.54 3.43 -10.23
N VAL A 443 12.25 2.89 -11.41
CA VAL A 443 13.20 2.63 -12.48
C VAL A 443 12.67 3.28 -13.74
N ILE A 444 13.54 3.97 -14.46
CA ILE A 444 13.17 4.74 -15.64
C ILE A 444 14.22 4.46 -16.70
N SER A 445 13.80 3.74 -17.74
CA SER A 445 14.63 3.32 -18.86
C SER A 445 14.86 4.41 -19.89
N GLN A 446 15.89 4.22 -20.72
CA GLN A 446 16.25 5.13 -21.80
C GLN A 446 15.12 5.35 -22.81
N ASN A 447 14.31 4.33 -23.09
CA ASN A 447 13.11 4.45 -23.93
C ASN A 447 11.84 4.87 -23.18
N ALA A 448 12.00 5.53 -22.02
CA ALA A 448 10.92 6.11 -21.22
C ALA A 448 9.90 5.10 -20.63
N ARG A 449 10.22 3.81 -20.59
CA ARG A 449 9.45 2.85 -19.78
C ARG A 449 9.83 2.96 -18.31
N ALA A 450 8.86 2.75 -17.44
CA ALA A 450 9.08 2.84 -16.01
C ALA A 450 8.56 1.64 -15.23
N GLY A 451 8.96 1.54 -13.97
CA GLY A 451 8.48 0.53 -13.02
C GLY A 451 9.27 0.64 -11.73
N GLY A 452 9.45 -0.47 -11.03
CA GLY A 452 10.36 -0.57 -9.90
C GLY A 452 9.86 -1.51 -8.81
N THR A 453 10.28 -1.27 -7.57
CA THR A 453 9.96 -2.13 -6.42
C THR A 453 9.41 -1.33 -5.26
N THR A 454 8.41 -1.88 -4.57
CA THR A 454 7.93 -1.37 -3.30
C THR A 454 8.29 -2.29 -2.14
N GLU A 455 8.69 -1.70 -1.01
CA GLU A 455 8.95 -2.45 0.22
C GLU A 455 7.61 -2.84 0.86
N HIS A 456 7.41 -4.12 1.17
CA HIS A 456 6.05 -4.61 1.47
C HIS A 456 5.63 -4.43 2.95
N SER A 457 6.57 -4.15 3.87
CA SER A 457 6.21 -3.93 5.28
C SER A 457 5.38 -2.66 5.48
N ILE A 458 5.49 -1.66 4.58
CA ILE A 458 4.81 -0.36 4.72
C ILE A 458 3.31 -0.39 4.43
N ALA A 459 2.86 -1.21 3.46
CA ALA A 459 1.47 -1.26 3.00
C ALA A 459 1.18 -2.51 2.14
N ASP A 460 -0.07 -2.67 1.70
CA ASP A 460 -0.51 -3.77 0.82
C ASP A 460 -0.87 -3.28 -0.58
N GLY A 461 -1.03 -4.23 -1.51
CA GLY A 461 -1.35 -3.97 -2.93
C GLY A 461 -2.52 -3.01 -3.14
N ALA A 462 -3.60 -3.10 -2.37
CA ALA A 462 -4.77 -2.23 -2.54
C ALA A 462 -4.49 -0.74 -2.23
N GLU A 463 -3.46 -0.44 -1.45
CA GLU A 463 -3.02 0.93 -1.20
C GLU A 463 -2.10 1.42 -2.32
N PHE A 464 -1.16 0.57 -2.76
CA PHE A 464 -0.30 0.86 -3.90
C PHE A 464 -1.12 1.05 -5.19
N ASP A 465 -2.12 0.21 -5.44
CA ASP A 465 -3.03 0.31 -6.59
C ASP A 465 -3.76 1.64 -6.64
N HIS A 466 -4.20 2.19 -5.51
CA HIS A 466 -4.89 3.48 -5.49
C HIS A 466 -3.92 4.65 -5.69
N ILE A 467 -2.67 4.53 -5.24
CA ILE A 467 -1.63 5.51 -5.57
C ILE A 467 -1.35 5.44 -7.07
N LEU A 468 -1.19 4.23 -7.62
CA LEU A 468 -0.94 4.00 -9.04
C LEU A 468 -2.12 4.45 -9.92
N GLU A 469 -3.37 4.28 -9.50
CA GLU A 469 -4.54 4.78 -10.23
C GLU A 469 -4.51 6.31 -10.35
N ASN A 470 -4.16 7.01 -9.26
CA ASN A 470 -4.01 8.45 -9.28
C ASN A 470 -2.78 8.90 -10.08
N PHE A 471 -1.68 8.13 -10.01
CA PHE A 471 -0.49 8.33 -10.83
C PHE A 471 -0.85 8.24 -12.31
N VAL A 472 -1.45 7.12 -12.74
CA VAL A 472 -1.83 6.87 -14.14
C VAL A 472 -2.78 7.96 -14.62
N PHE A 473 -3.79 8.32 -13.84
CA PHE A 473 -4.70 9.39 -14.24
C PHE A 473 -3.97 10.74 -14.39
N LEU A 474 -3.03 11.06 -13.52
CA LEU A 474 -2.24 12.28 -13.64
C LEU A 474 -1.35 12.25 -14.88
N ASP A 475 -0.70 11.12 -15.13
CA ASP A 475 0.24 10.90 -16.22
C ASP A 475 -0.41 10.88 -17.61
N THR A 476 -1.56 10.21 -17.76
CA THR A 476 -2.18 10.00 -19.08
C THR A 476 -3.33 10.94 -19.39
N GLU A 477 -4.08 11.40 -18.38
CA GLU A 477 -5.31 12.18 -18.59
C GLU A 477 -5.18 13.65 -18.18
N TYR A 478 -4.27 14.00 -17.26
CA TYR A 478 -4.23 15.34 -16.68
C TYR A 478 -3.02 16.17 -17.10
N LEU A 479 -1.83 15.59 -17.02
CA LEU A 479 -0.58 16.24 -17.40
C LEU A 479 -0.29 15.94 -18.88
N GLU A 480 0.10 16.97 -19.62
CA GLU A 480 0.36 16.82 -21.05
C GLU A 480 1.81 16.43 -21.30
N TYR A 481 2.02 15.58 -22.31
CA TYR A 481 3.32 15.37 -22.93
C TYR A 481 3.40 16.22 -24.19
N PRO A 482 4.28 17.24 -24.23
CA PRO A 482 4.57 17.95 -25.47
C PRO A 482 5.13 16.98 -26.53
N PRO A 483 5.09 17.30 -27.83
CA PRO A 483 5.82 16.52 -28.83
C PRO A 483 7.30 16.36 -28.48
N ILE A 484 7.91 15.22 -28.81
CA ILE A 484 9.32 14.91 -28.49
C ILE A 484 10.28 16.03 -28.89
N GLU A 485 10.09 16.64 -30.07
CA GLU A 485 10.96 17.72 -30.54
C GLU A 485 10.85 18.99 -29.69
N GLU A 486 9.66 19.26 -29.13
CA GLU A 486 9.45 20.36 -28.18
C GLU A 486 10.08 20.04 -26.83
N GLN A 487 9.93 18.80 -26.33
CA GLN A 487 10.62 18.35 -25.12
C GLN A 487 12.14 18.57 -25.22
N LYS A 488 12.75 18.17 -26.34
CA LYS A 488 14.18 18.41 -26.61
C LYS A 488 14.58 19.89 -26.65
N GLN A 489 13.65 20.80 -26.98
CA GLN A 489 13.92 22.24 -26.88
C GLN A 489 13.82 22.72 -25.43
N ILE A 490 12.81 22.24 -24.68
CA ILE A 490 12.59 22.56 -23.27
C ILE A 490 13.80 22.11 -22.43
N GLU A 491 14.36 20.94 -22.71
CA GLU A 491 15.49 20.36 -21.97
C GLU A 491 16.80 21.15 -22.08
N LYS A 492 16.92 22.05 -23.07
CA LYS A 492 18.09 22.91 -23.21
C LYS A 492 18.15 23.90 -22.07
N ILE A 493 19.27 23.90 -21.35
CA ILE A 493 19.55 24.86 -20.28
C ILE A 493 20.06 26.16 -20.87
N ASP A 494 19.42 27.27 -20.53
CA ASP A 494 19.91 28.63 -20.83
C ASP A 494 20.59 29.30 -19.62
N GLU A 495 21.08 30.52 -19.78
CA GLU A 495 21.75 31.27 -18.70
C GLU A 495 20.79 31.64 -17.54
N SER A 496 19.50 31.78 -17.81
CA SER A 496 18.51 32.06 -16.76
C SER A 496 18.28 30.82 -15.88
N ASP A 497 18.26 29.64 -16.51
CA ASP A 497 18.13 28.36 -15.82
C ASP A 497 19.30 28.09 -14.88
N LYS A 498 20.53 28.41 -15.28
CA LYS A 498 21.73 28.24 -14.42
C LYS A 498 21.64 29.02 -13.10
N ASN A 499 20.94 30.15 -13.10
CA ASN A 499 20.75 30.97 -11.91
C ASN A 499 19.53 30.55 -11.08
N LYS A 500 18.58 29.82 -11.67
CA LYS A 500 17.30 29.42 -11.04
C LYS A 500 17.31 27.98 -10.53
N LEU A 501 17.89 27.06 -11.30
CA LEU A 501 17.82 25.62 -11.07
C LEU A 501 18.99 25.17 -10.21
N LYS A 502 18.66 24.43 -9.15
CA LYS A 502 19.65 23.71 -8.37
C LYS A 502 19.88 22.35 -9.05
N LEU A 503 21.00 22.24 -9.75
CA LEU A 503 21.40 21.00 -10.42
C LEU A 503 21.65 19.87 -9.43
N SER A 504 21.68 18.63 -9.94
CA SER A 504 21.87 17.44 -9.13
C SER A 504 23.24 17.42 -8.46
N ARG A 505 23.28 17.02 -7.18
CA ARG A 505 24.52 16.93 -6.38
C ARG A 505 24.85 15.47 -6.09
N GLU A 506 26.06 15.04 -6.44
CA GLU A 506 26.55 13.71 -6.10
C GLU A 506 26.67 13.52 -4.57
N LEU A 507 26.33 12.34 -4.09
CA LEU A 507 26.56 11.91 -2.71
C LEU A 507 27.95 11.29 -2.61
N GLU A 508 28.74 11.76 -1.66
CA GLU A 508 30.09 11.29 -1.43
C GLU A 508 30.09 10.05 -0.53
N PHE A 509 30.90 9.06 -0.91
CA PHE A 509 31.14 7.86 -0.11
C PHE A 509 32.65 7.63 0.05
N ASP A 510 33.03 7.32 1.28
CA ASP A 510 34.34 6.80 1.64
C ASP A 510 34.30 5.27 1.61
N VAL A 511 34.86 4.68 0.56
CA VAL A 511 34.87 3.23 0.33
C VAL A 511 36.29 2.72 0.52
N ASN A 512 36.54 2.06 1.65
CA ASN A 512 37.80 1.37 1.91
C ASN A 512 37.80 -0.05 1.31
N ASP A 513 38.96 -0.72 1.32
CA ASP A 513 39.14 -2.05 0.71
C ASP A 513 38.20 -3.11 1.29
N GLU A 514 37.87 -3.00 2.59
CA GLU A 514 36.96 -3.94 3.24
C GLU A 514 35.51 -3.73 2.79
N MET A 515 35.05 -2.48 2.73
CA MET A 515 33.74 -2.13 2.20
C MET A 515 33.63 -2.53 0.73
N ALA A 516 34.68 -2.30 -0.07
CA ALA A 516 34.73 -2.68 -1.47
C ALA A 516 34.57 -4.20 -1.65
N SER A 517 35.33 -4.99 -0.89
CA SER A 517 35.25 -6.45 -0.92
C SER A 517 33.85 -6.95 -0.52
N GLU A 518 33.23 -6.32 0.46
CA GLU A 518 31.90 -6.69 0.93
C GLU A 518 30.80 -6.27 -0.06
N ILE A 519 30.95 -5.14 -0.75
CA ILE A 519 30.07 -4.73 -1.84
C ILE A 519 30.09 -5.78 -2.95
N ASP A 520 31.28 -6.19 -3.42
CA ASP A 520 31.41 -7.20 -4.46
C ASP A 520 30.82 -8.54 -4.01
N ARG A 521 31.03 -8.96 -2.76
CA ARG A 521 30.39 -10.17 -2.21
C ARG A 521 28.87 -10.10 -2.26
N CYS A 522 28.27 -8.99 -1.83
CA CYS A 522 26.82 -8.79 -1.84
C CYS A 522 26.27 -8.76 -3.27
N TYR A 523 26.97 -8.10 -4.19
CA TYR A 523 26.62 -8.05 -5.60
C TYR A 523 26.59 -9.45 -6.23
N GLU A 524 27.66 -10.23 -6.08
CA GLU A 524 27.75 -11.60 -6.60
C GLU A 524 26.70 -12.53 -5.97
N ALA A 525 26.38 -12.35 -4.69
CA ALA A 525 25.32 -13.10 -4.02
C ALA A 525 23.92 -12.73 -4.52
N HIS A 526 23.70 -11.48 -4.90
CA HIS A 526 22.44 -11.03 -5.48
C HIS A 526 22.27 -11.57 -6.91
N LEU A 527 23.31 -11.50 -7.75
CA LEU A 527 23.27 -12.05 -9.11
C LEU A 527 22.88 -13.53 -9.11
N LYS A 528 23.45 -14.33 -8.21
CA LYS A 528 23.07 -15.75 -8.05
C LYS A 528 21.60 -15.94 -7.68
N GLN A 529 21.03 -15.07 -6.84
CA GLN A 529 19.60 -15.14 -6.49
C GLN A 529 18.71 -14.71 -7.65
N LYS A 530 19.12 -13.69 -8.41
CA LYS A 530 18.43 -13.25 -9.62
C LYS A 530 18.41 -14.36 -10.68
N ASP A 531 19.54 -15.02 -10.91
CA ASP A 531 19.69 -16.07 -11.91
C ASP A 531 18.93 -17.37 -11.56
N ASP A 532 18.57 -17.55 -10.27
CA ASP A 532 17.75 -18.68 -9.78
C ASP A 532 16.23 -18.42 -9.92
N LEU A 533 15.83 -17.21 -10.36
CA LEU A 533 14.43 -16.85 -10.52
C LEU A 533 13.98 -16.98 -11.99
N ASP A 534 13.06 -17.92 -12.25
CA ASP A 534 12.33 -17.99 -13.52
C ASP A 534 11.05 -17.12 -13.47
N LEU A 535 10.93 -16.19 -14.41
CA LEU A 535 9.78 -15.31 -14.55
C LEU A 535 9.25 -15.38 -15.97
N ALA A 536 8.02 -15.85 -16.13
CA ALA A 536 7.29 -15.85 -17.39
C ALA A 536 6.11 -14.88 -17.34
N SER A 537 6.04 -13.97 -18.32
CA SER A 537 4.98 -12.96 -18.42
C SER A 537 4.09 -13.17 -19.64
N LEU A 538 2.78 -12.99 -19.47
CA LEU A 538 1.79 -13.17 -20.52
C LEU A 538 0.84 -11.98 -20.60
N ILE A 539 0.70 -11.41 -21.81
CA ILE A 539 -0.39 -10.47 -22.13
C ILE A 539 -1.49 -11.25 -22.85
N PHE A 540 -2.57 -11.55 -22.15
CA PHE A 540 -3.71 -12.26 -22.70
C PHE A 540 -4.70 -11.28 -23.37
N THR A 541 -4.77 -11.29 -24.70
CA THR A 541 -5.55 -10.31 -25.49
C THR A 541 -6.84 -10.85 -26.11
N GLU A 542 -7.10 -12.17 -26.04
CA GLU A 542 -8.27 -12.77 -26.68
C GLU A 542 -9.60 -12.28 -26.09
N PHE A 543 -9.62 -12.08 -24.77
CA PHE A 543 -10.75 -11.51 -24.05
C PHE A 543 -10.31 -10.98 -22.67
N GLY A 544 -11.20 -10.26 -22.00
CA GLY A 544 -10.99 -9.82 -20.62
C GLY A 544 -12.29 -9.76 -19.83
N LYS A 545 -12.30 -8.90 -18.79
CA LYS A 545 -13.43 -8.74 -17.86
C LYS A 545 -14.79 -8.53 -18.54
N GLY A 546 -14.81 -7.91 -19.73
CA GLY A 546 -16.04 -7.66 -20.49
C GLY A 546 -16.76 -8.94 -20.91
N LEU A 547 -16.03 -9.93 -21.45
CA LEU A 547 -16.62 -11.21 -21.85
C LEU A 547 -16.97 -12.07 -20.63
N ILE A 548 -16.05 -12.17 -19.66
CA ILE A 548 -16.25 -12.97 -18.44
C ILE A 548 -17.52 -12.54 -17.69
N LYS A 549 -17.76 -11.22 -17.58
CA LYS A 549 -18.97 -10.68 -16.96
C LYS A 549 -20.24 -10.99 -17.75
N LYS A 550 -20.20 -11.02 -19.10
CA LYS A 550 -21.35 -11.44 -19.92
C LYS A 550 -21.72 -12.91 -19.68
N CYS A 551 -20.75 -13.74 -19.32
CA CYS A 551 -20.97 -15.13 -18.92
C CYS A 551 -21.53 -15.29 -17.49
N GLY A 552 -21.68 -14.19 -16.74
CA GLY A 552 -22.19 -14.21 -15.37
C GLY A 552 -21.18 -14.70 -14.33
N VAL A 553 -19.88 -14.56 -14.60
CA VAL A 553 -18.79 -15.01 -13.73
C VAL A 553 -17.96 -13.80 -13.26
N SER A 554 -17.46 -13.84 -12.03
CA SER A 554 -16.49 -12.84 -11.55
C SER A 554 -15.16 -12.99 -12.30
N PRO A 555 -14.58 -11.92 -12.86
CA PRO A 555 -13.27 -11.99 -13.52
C PRO A 555 -12.17 -12.55 -12.61
N ASP A 556 -12.13 -12.10 -11.36
CA ASP A 556 -11.17 -12.58 -10.36
C ASP A 556 -11.32 -14.10 -10.11
N ALA A 557 -12.53 -14.53 -9.76
CA ALA A 557 -12.80 -15.95 -9.54
C ALA A 557 -12.55 -16.82 -10.79
N PHE A 558 -12.79 -16.28 -11.99
CA PHE A 558 -12.48 -16.98 -13.24
C PHE A 558 -10.98 -17.23 -13.37
N ILE A 559 -10.14 -16.22 -13.10
CA ILE A 559 -8.68 -16.36 -13.14
C ILE A 559 -8.21 -17.32 -12.05
N GLN A 560 -8.75 -17.25 -10.83
CA GLN A 560 -8.41 -18.19 -9.77
C GLN A 560 -8.76 -19.64 -10.15
N MET A 561 -9.92 -19.88 -10.76
CA MET A 561 -10.27 -21.22 -11.26
C MET A 561 -9.36 -21.67 -12.42
N ALA A 562 -8.92 -20.75 -13.28
CA ALA A 562 -7.94 -21.06 -14.31
C ALA A 562 -6.57 -21.45 -13.70
N ILE A 563 -6.12 -20.75 -12.65
CA ILE A 563 -4.91 -21.10 -11.88
C ILE A 563 -5.04 -22.50 -11.28
N GLN A 564 -6.18 -22.81 -10.64
CA GLN A 564 -6.40 -24.14 -10.07
C GLN A 564 -6.39 -25.24 -11.13
N LEU A 565 -7.01 -25.01 -12.28
CA LEU A 565 -7.03 -25.97 -13.38
C LEU A 565 -5.63 -26.16 -14.00
N ALA A 566 -4.89 -25.08 -14.20
CA ALA A 566 -3.54 -25.12 -14.76
C ALA A 566 -2.56 -25.81 -13.80
N ASN A 567 -2.59 -25.46 -12.52
CA ASN A 567 -1.74 -26.08 -11.51
C ASN A 567 -2.02 -27.59 -11.37
N TYR A 568 -3.30 -28.00 -11.30
CA TYR A 568 -3.62 -29.42 -11.22
C TYR A 568 -3.21 -30.19 -12.49
N ARG A 569 -3.32 -29.57 -13.67
CA ARG A 569 -2.86 -30.18 -14.92
C ARG A 569 -1.36 -30.46 -14.92
N ASP A 570 -0.59 -29.56 -14.34
CA ASP A 570 0.87 -29.64 -14.28
C ASP A 570 1.36 -30.57 -13.16
N GLN A 571 0.78 -30.43 -11.97
CA GLN A 571 1.25 -31.09 -10.74
C GLN A 571 0.55 -32.42 -10.43
N GLY A 572 -0.64 -32.66 -11.00
CA GLY A 572 -1.46 -33.85 -10.72
C GLY A 572 -2.08 -33.90 -9.32
N LYS A 573 -1.93 -32.84 -8.52
CA LYS A 573 -2.45 -32.71 -7.14
C LYS A 573 -2.84 -31.26 -6.85
N PHE A 574 -3.72 -31.07 -5.88
CA PHE A 574 -3.99 -29.72 -5.36
C PHE A 574 -2.93 -29.34 -4.33
N VAL A 575 -2.53 -28.08 -4.33
CA VAL A 575 -1.56 -27.51 -3.39
C VAL A 575 -2.14 -26.29 -2.70
N LEU A 576 -1.62 -25.95 -1.53
CA LEU A 576 -2.02 -24.74 -0.82
C LEU A 576 -1.81 -23.52 -1.73
N THR A 577 -2.88 -22.76 -1.94
CA THR A 577 -2.86 -21.55 -2.78
C THR A 577 -3.33 -20.36 -1.97
N TYR A 578 -2.51 -19.31 -1.94
CA TYR A 578 -2.76 -18.06 -1.23
C TYR A 578 -3.27 -16.99 -2.20
N GLU A 579 -4.41 -16.37 -1.89
CA GLU A 579 -4.83 -15.10 -2.48
C GLU A 579 -4.97 -14.05 -1.36
N PRO A 580 -4.37 -12.86 -1.49
CA PRO A 580 -4.54 -11.79 -0.50
C PRO A 580 -5.94 -11.17 -0.60
N ALA A 581 -6.68 -11.17 0.51
CA ALA A 581 -7.96 -10.48 0.62
C ALA A 581 -7.86 -9.28 1.56
N SER A 582 -8.36 -8.12 1.12
CA SER A 582 -8.32 -6.91 1.94
C SER A 582 -9.39 -6.95 3.05
N VAL A 583 -8.96 -6.74 4.29
CA VAL A 583 -9.86 -6.63 5.46
C VAL A 583 -10.03 -5.17 5.93
N ARG A 584 -9.71 -4.21 5.05
CA ARG A 584 -9.65 -2.77 5.35
C ARG A 584 -10.98 -2.11 5.76
N PHE A 585 -12.07 -2.87 5.91
CA PHE A 585 -13.27 -2.39 6.61
C PHE A 585 -13.06 -2.22 8.13
N PHE A 586 -11.96 -2.75 8.68
CA PHE A 586 -11.60 -2.61 10.09
C PHE A 586 -10.46 -1.62 10.30
N ARG A 587 -10.37 -1.06 11.51
CA ARG A 587 -9.26 -0.17 11.90
C ARG A 587 -7.91 -0.89 11.73
N ASP A 588 -6.93 -0.13 11.25
CA ASP A 588 -5.52 -0.53 11.21
C ASP A 588 -5.34 -1.96 10.67
N SER A 589 -6.08 -2.31 9.62
CA SER A 589 -6.17 -3.68 9.12
C SER A 589 -5.51 -3.78 7.75
N ARG A 590 -4.82 -4.90 7.53
CA ARG A 590 -4.02 -5.20 6.34
C ARG A 590 -4.77 -6.21 5.46
N THR A 591 -4.26 -7.44 5.42
CA THR A 591 -4.78 -8.56 4.62
C THR A 591 -5.20 -9.74 5.48
N GLU A 592 -6.03 -10.58 4.89
CA GLU A 592 -6.30 -11.96 5.31
C GLU A 592 -6.06 -12.89 4.10
N THR A 593 -5.97 -14.20 4.35
CA THR A 593 -5.79 -15.22 3.33
C THR A 593 -7.13 -15.71 2.79
N LEU A 594 -7.32 -15.62 1.47
CA LEU A 594 -8.34 -16.38 0.75
C LEU A 594 -7.70 -17.65 0.17
N ARG A 595 -7.97 -18.78 0.82
CA ARG A 595 -7.54 -20.11 0.34
C ARG A 595 -8.38 -20.52 -0.86
N THR A 596 -7.85 -20.43 -2.07
CA THR A 596 -8.63 -20.62 -3.31
C THR A 596 -9.02 -22.08 -3.55
N VAL A 597 -8.24 -23.03 -3.03
CA VAL A 597 -8.63 -24.44 -2.97
C VAL A 597 -9.83 -24.61 -2.05
N SER A 598 -10.90 -25.16 -2.60
CA SER A 598 -12.14 -25.52 -1.92
C SER A 598 -12.74 -26.76 -2.58
N GLN A 599 -13.71 -27.39 -1.92
CA GLN A 599 -14.47 -28.47 -2.54
C GLN A 599 -15.07 -28.06 -3.90
N TYR A 600 -15.47 -26.80 -4.06
CA TYR A 600 -16.09 -26.33 -5.31
C TYR A 600 -15.06 -26.16 -6.44
N SER A 601 -13.88 -25.61 -6.15
CA SER A 601 -12.80 -25.53 -7.15
C SER A 601 -12.30 -26.92 -7.54
N VAL A 602 -12.20 -27.84 -6.58
CA VAL A 602 -11.82 -29.24 -6.81
C VAL A 602 -12.84 -29.92 -7.72
N ASN A 603 -14.13 -29.78 -7.43
CA ASN A 603 -15.20 -30.32 -8.28
C ASN A 603 -15.17 -29.74 -9.70
N PHE A 604 -14.87 -28.44 -9.84
CA PHE A 604 -14.69 -27.82 -11.15
C PHE A 604 -13.52 -28.43 -11.92
N VAL A 605 -12.35 -28.54 -11.28
CA VAL A 605 -11.16 -29.13 -11.91
C VAL A 605 -11.43 -30.57 -12.33
N TYR A 606 -11.97 -31.42 -11.46
CA TYR A 606 -12.32 -32.80 -11.81
C TYR A 606 -13.36 -32.89 -12.92
N ALA A 607 -14.38 -32.02 -12.94
CA ALA A 607 -15.35 -31.97 -14.03
C ALA A 607 -14.68 -31.63 -15.37
N MET A 608 -13.65 -30.77 -15.38
CA MET A 608 -12.91 -30.43 -16.59
C MET A 608 -12.14 -31.64 -17.16
N PHE A 609 -11.55 -32.47 -16.30
CA PHE A 609 -10.82 -33.68 -16.68
C PHE A 609 -11.69 -34.91 -16.97
N ASN A 610 -12.95 -34.91 -16.52
CA ASN A 610 -13.87 -36.01 -16.82
C ASN A 610 -14.32 -35.96 -18.29
N GLU A 611 -13.96 -36.98 -19.08
CA GLU A 611 -14.35 -37.13 -20.48
C GLU A 611 -15.86 -37.39 -20.64
N ASN A 612 -16.49 -37.99 -19.63
CA ASN A 612 -17.92 -38.28 -19.62
C ASN A 612 -18.78 -37.09 -19.15
N ALA A 613 -18.16 -36.03 -18.62
CA ALA A 613 -18.90 -34.84 -18.20
C ALA A 613 -19.33 -34.00 -19.41
N THR A 614 -20.61 -33.69 -19.46
CA THR A 614 -21.22 -32.81 -20.47
C THR A 614 -20.67 -31.39 -20.35
N ARG A 615 -20.77 -30.62 -21.45
CA ARG A 615 -20.43 -29.20 -21.46
C ARG A 615 -21.18 -28.41 -20.39
N GLN A 616 -22.45 -28.75 -20.14
CA GLN A 616 -23.29 -28.06 -19.17
C GLN A 616 -22.80 -28.32 -17.73
N GLU A 617 -22.43 -29.56 -17.39
CA GLU A 617 -21.87 -29.90 -16.08
C GLU A 617 -20.56 -29.14 -15.81
N LYS A 618 -19.69 -29.02 -16.80
CA LYS A 618 -18.43 -28.23 -16.68
C LYS A 618 -18.72 -26.75 -16.44
N ILE A 619 -19.68 -26.17 -17.15
CA ILE A 619 -20.12 -24.77 -16.97
C ILE A 619 -20.73 -24.56 -15.57
N ASP A 620 -21.56 -25.48 -15.11
CA ASP A 620 -22.22 -25.36 -13.82
C ASP A 620 -21.23 -25.51 -12.65
N ALA A 621 -20.25 -26.40 -12.78
CA ALA A 621 -19.16 -26.53 -11.81
C ALA A 621 -18.32 -25.25 -11.72
N LEU A 622 -17.94 -24.66 -12.87
CA LEU A 622 -17.24 -23.37 -12.91
C LEU A 622 -18.04 -22.27 -12.20
N LYS A 623 -19.33 -22.13 -12.53
CA LYS A 623 -20.18 -21.09 -11.93
C LYS A 623 -20.33 -21.27 -10.42
N LYS A 624 -20.53 -22.50 -9.94
CA LYS A 624 -20.61 -22.79 -8.49
C LYS A 624 -19.31 -22.46 -7.79
N ALA A 625 -18.17 -22.86 -8.36
CA ALA A 625 -16.85 -22.54 -7.80
C ALA A 625 -16.61 -21.02 -7.75
N ALA A 626 -16.95 -20.31 -8.81
CA ALA A 626 -16.78 -18.86 -8.85
C ALA A 626 -17.70 -18.12 -7.84
N VAL A 627 -18.95 -18.56 -7.68
CA VAL A 627 -19.87 -17.99 -6.68
C VAL A 627 -19.35 -18.27 -5.26
N ASN A 628 -18.87 -19.49 -4.99
CA ASN A 628 -18.27 -19.82 -3.70
C ASN A 628 -17.04 -18.94 -3.41
N HIS A 629 -16.14 -18.78 -4.38
CA HIS A 629 -14.95 -17.93 -4.25
C HIS A 629 -15.31 -16.49 -3.87
N VAL A 630 -16.24 -15.88 -4.60
CA VAL A 630 -16.71 -14.51 -4.33
C VAL A 630 -17.35 -14.37 -2.95
N ASN A 631 -18.16 -15.34 -2.53
CA ASN A 631 -18.81 -15.29 -1.23
C ASN A 631 -17.80 -15.45 -0.09
N ARG A 632 -16.84 -16.37 -0.21
CA ARG A 632 -15.76 -16.54 0.76
C ARG A 632 -14.89 -15.28 0.86
N ASN A 633 -14.58 -14.64 -0.27
CA ASN A 633 -13.87 -13.36 -0.25
C ASN A 633 -14.65 -12.31 0.57
N LYS A 634 -15.96 -12.15 0.33
CA LYS A 634 -16.80 -11.22 1.11
C LYS A 634 -16.84 -11.55 2.59
N GLU A 635 -16.91 -12.83 2.98
CA GLU A 635 -16.86 -13.26 4.37
C GLU A 635 -15.52 -12.90 5.03
N ILE A 636 -14.42 -13.13 4.30
CA ILE A 636 -13.07 -12.79 4.74
C ILE A 636 -12.91 -11.30 4.94
N MET A 637 -13.36 -10.47 3.99
CA MET A 637 -13.36 -9.00 4.11
C MET A 637 -14.05 -8.51 5.39
N LEU A 638 -14.95 -9.32 5.96
CA LEU A 638 -15.68 -9.04 7.21
C LEU A 638 -15.09 -9.73 8.45
N GLY A 639 -13.84 -10.18 8.38
CA GLY A 639 -13.12 -10.81 9.49
C GLY A 639 -13.48 -12.28 9.69
N GLY A 640 -14.06 -12.93 8.68
CA GLY A 640 -14.41 -14.35 8.68
C GLY A 640 -13.30 -15.29 8.21
N GLY A 641 -12.09 -14.76 7.97
CA GLY A 641 -10.92 -15.56 7.64
C GLY A 641 -10.29 -16.25 8.84
N ILE A 642 -9.39 -17.20 8.56
CA ILE A 642 -8.86 -18.14 9.54
C ILE A 642 -7.35 -18.02 9.73
N ASP A 643 -6.61 -17.68 8.69
CA ASP A 643 -5.16 -17.73 8.69
C ASP A 643 -4.55 -16.69 9.63
N ARG A 644 -5.04 -15.44 9.62
CA ARG A 644 -4.56 -14.44 10.59
C ARG A 644 -4.94 -14.79 12.03
N HIS A 645 -6.09 -15.42 12.24
CA HIS A 645 -6.49 -15.86 13.57
C HIS A 645 -5.56 -16.97 14.09
N LEU A 646 -5.31 -18.01 13.28
CA LEU A 646 -4.36 -19.09 13.60
C LEU A 646 -2.94 -18.56 13.83
N PHE A 647 -2.47 -17.64 12.98
CA PHE A 647 -1.19 -16.96 13.15
C PHE A 647 -1.10 -16.24 14.51
N VAL A 648 -2.12 -15.49 14.91
CA VAL A 648 -2.11 -14.82 16.23
C VAL A 648 -2.15 -15.85 17.35
N LEU A 649 -2.93 -16.92 17.25
CA LEU A 649 -2.93 -17.99 18.24
C LEU A 649 -1.54 -18.63 18.38
N TYR A 650 -0.83 -18.86 17.27
CA TYR A 650 0.55 -19.34 17.28
C TYR A 650 1.49 -18.35 17.99
N VAL A 651 1.46 -17.07 17.63
CA VAL A 651 2.29 -16.03 18.28
C VAL A 651 2.01 -15.96 19.79
N MET A 652 0.74 -15.99 20.17
CA MET A 652 0.32 -15.96 21.58
C MET A 652 0.79 -17.22 22.32
N SER A 653 0.73 -18.40 21.69
CA SER A 653 1.22 -19.64 22.29
C SER A 653 2.72 -19.55 22.62
N LYS A 654 3.53 -19.02 21.70
CA LYS A 654 4.96 -18.79 21.91
C LYS A 654 5.22 -17.77 23.02
N GLY A 655 4.50 -16.65 23.01
CA GLY A 655 4.59 -15.63 24.07
C GLY A 655 4.20 -16.14 25.45
N MET A 656 3.33 -17.15 25.52
CA MET A 656 2.89 -17.79 26.76
C MET A 656 3.77 -18.99 27.18
N GLY A 657 4.76 -19.39 26.37
CA GLY A 657 5.55 -20.60 26.59
C GLY A 657 4.72 -21.89 26.48
N VAL A 658 3.64 -21.88 25.72
CA VAL A 658 2.75 -23.03 25.51
C VAL A 658 3.12 -23.71 24.20
N SER A 659 3.45 -25.00 24.25
CA SER A 659 3.64 -25.82 23.05
C SER A 659 2.29 -26.35 22.57
N SER A 660 2.06 -26.31 21.26
CA SER A 660 0.88 -26.86 20.61
C SER A 660 1.32 -27.65 19.39
N GLN A 661 0.93 -28.93 19.31
CA GLN A 661 1.24 -29.75 18.14
C GLN A 661 0.48 -29.24 16.91
N PHE A 662 -0.80 -28.91 17.07
CA PHE A 662 -1.62 -28.37 16.00
C PHE A 662 -1.06 -27.06 15.45
N LEU A 663 -0.79 -26.07 16.31
CA LEU A 663 -0.25 -24.79 15.84
C LEU A 663 1.20 -24.89 15.34
N GLY A 664 1.95 -25.92 15.75
CA GLY A 664 3.30 -26.19 15.24
C GLY A 664 3.32 -26.92 13.90
N HIS A 665 2.19 -27.51 13.48
CA HIS A 665 2.01 -28.07 12.14
C HIS A 665 1.68 -27.00 11.10
N LEU A 666 1.02 -25.92 11.51
CA LEU A 666 0.70 -24.74 10.68
C LEU A 666 1.97 -23.99 10.26
#